data_AF-A0A080WJZ8-F1
#
_entry.id   AF-A0A080WJZ8-F1
#
_cell.length_a   1.000
_cell.length_b   1.000
_cell.length_c   1.000
_cell.angle_alpha   90.00
_cell.angle_beta   90.00
_cell.angle_gamma   90.00
#
_symmetry.space_group_name_H-M   'P 1'
#
loop_
_entity.id
_entity.type
_entity.pdbx_description
1 polymer ?
#
loop_
_entity_poly.entity_id
_entity_poly.type
_entity_poly.pdbx_seq_one_letter_code
_entity_poly.pdbx_strand_id
1 'polypeptide(L)'
;MKQHYPPSTCSKLEYVTNHIVLPPRLPGKEEVCEDDVRCELLEFLQTASITLKADSDTEISTVGRSILNVLEICKATNLRGKLDKSTLLHQFQTIQPNIPIILHVKEQNAGLLIWKNERDGEETVTFEAFEASPVSEKVLSAEGPLQWDFPGETVVIPNTMFTQPSFQESLSNFLESASTESIKRFAAGVLKGGSVAFENRDTTDPALITQMLMTLLEANGSRAFPPLLRKRVRDEVSWAPGGGKPWRRLPFWLVLRVGIERHLYMQFGATKGRAYYKFLLCLMFSAILGSGTDSLSPDRISLLTAKLARRLAKLEVDREKALHNDRVTYNRLFDRFELFFQTSISNARNHVADIWNTFKRSIQRKIPRLPLHADENSQYLSLTNSQKEIENVLSQYRIDRSWTSNNPSVKDFTPKRSNAFKKFANNYNSLSERERVSDEALKFPDNSAEETCIELAVMIWNYYNEAKPAYNGNPEQKSIMILHMMVLWVELDKFATKLYPLLLDYHPGISSGLLDVLQLSSLKDSIRLNAVQEYIETRCTRSLSRRTIFDDPTAGCFAERYFDLSEDSLRLQNLRSKIESQAQNNYDRKVQEWQQKSEIFEALQKKIALSSCTYINNRHGGVDHDKNCEKCDNQHRANRMTIQIHEHPLPENPVHAKAVLFELQCPEPFKSYRNATWLLFGIVACPHEQPPAYPRLLVSEYRELSKFVTGSSVGIVLASTTKSLLSTHYRGVYFPVRLEDICFDNNLRVRYYDTTNNIFPNRQSHVSSFSHHLQMPNLTNSPFSSITPPGSLSGSSSYEILASQSSCPPGLNAHEFMAYKSLFSGVVRRWPTILIELGSSNLNFSTKGPCTLICQLAIQAGPRDTNDIFRVVHKIFRDETFCNRLIKLLEERLIGIALNWRETDCMEMLITLILRLCALSPLRILDKAITLLKKIQETL
;
A
#
# COMPACT_ATOMS: atom_id res chain seq x y z
N MET A 1 17.90 4.46 4.98
CA MET A 1 17.47 5.72 4.35
C MET A 1 16.63 6.51 5.34
N LYS A 2 17.20 7.51 6.03
CA LYS A 2 16.45 8.41 6.92
C LYS A 2 15.82 9.51 6.06
N GLN A 3 14.49 9.52 5.96
CA GLN A 3 13.74 10.64 5.37
C GLN A 3 13.87 11.84 6.29
N HIS A 4 14.70 12.82 5.91
CA HIS A 4 14.63 14.16 6.46
C HIS A 4 13.34 14.81 5.96
N TYR A 5 12.35 14.94 6.83
CA TYR A 5 11.32 15.97 6.67
C TYR A 5 11.96 17.31 7.09
N PRO A 6 12.07 18.32 6.21
CA PRO A 6 12.44 19.65 6.65
C PRO A 6 11.26 20.29 7.42
N PRO A 7 11.55 21.17 8.39
CA PRO A 7 10.57 21.78 9.26
C PRO A 7 9.66 22.76 8.51
N SER A 8 8.43 22.79 9.01
CA SER A 8 7.30 23.61 8.61
C SER A 8 7.49 25.11 8.91
N THR A 9 7.90 25.88 7.90
CA THR A 9 7.55 27.31 7.74
C THR A 9 7.62 27.64 6.25
N CYS A 10 6.58 27.26 5.50
CA CYS A 10 6.43 27.62 4.09
C CYS A 10 6.04 29.10 4.00
N SER A 11 6.81 29.91 3.28
CA SER A 11 6.59 31.35 3.16
C SER A 11 5.35 31.63 2.29
N LYS A 12 4.57 32.69 2.59
CA LYS A 12 3.39 33.10 1.78
C LYS A 12 3.72 33.22 0.28
N LEU A 13 4.96 33.62 -0.02
CA LEU A 13 5.47 33.75 -1.38
C LEU A 13 5.61 32.40 -2.10
N GLU A 14 5.92 31.32 -1.40
CA GLU A 14 6.01 29.99 -1.98
C GLU A 14 4.63 29.51 -2.47
N TYR A 15 3.58 29.72 -1.68
CA TYR A 15 2.21 29.37 -2.05
C TYR A 15 1.73 30.12 -3.31
N VAL A 16 1.94 31.43 -3.35
CA VAL A 16 1.63 32.26 -4.53
C VAL A 16 2.41 31.77 -5.76
N THR A 17 3.68 31.42 -5.58
CA THR A 17 4.53 30.87 -6.64
C THR A 17 3.97 29.55 -7.17
N ASN A 18 3.44 28.67 -6.33
CA ASN A 18 2.81 27.41 -6.78
C ASN A 18 1.66 27.69 -7.75
N HIS A 19 0.78 28.64 -7.41
CA HIS A 19 -0.38 28.99 -8.23
C HIS A 19 -0.03 29.74 -9.53
N ILE A 20 1.06 30.51 -9.57
CA ILE A 20 1.49 31.22 -10.79
C ILE A 20 2.33 30.31 -11.69
N VAL A 21 3.28 29.58 -11.09
CA VAL A 21 4.35 28.89 -11.79
C VAL A 21 3.97 27.47 -12.21
N LEU A 22 3.23 26.74 -11.36
CA LEU A 22 3.03 25.29 -11.43
C LEU A 22 4.38 24.54 -11.49
N PRO A 23 5.16 24.58 -10.39
CA PRO A 23 6.45 23.89 -10.34
C PRO A 23 6.30 22.35 -10.30
N PRO A 24 7.36 21.59 -10.62
CA PRO A 24 7.28 20.12 -10.70
C PRO A 24 6.85 19.43 -9.40
N ARG A 25 7.11 20.06 -8.25
CA ARG A 25 6.67 19.59 -6.93
C ARG A 25 5.61 20.55 -6.40
N LEU A 26 4.36 20.13 -6.53
CA LEU A 26 3.19 20.80 -5.99
C LEU A 26 2.82 20.20 -4.62
N PRO A 27 2.12 20.94 -3.76
CA PRO A 27 1.57 20.39 -2.52
C PRO A 27 0.61 19.22 -2.81
N GLY A 28 0.53 18.26 -1.90
CA GLY A 28 -0.37 17.09 -2.03
C GLY A 28 -1.74 17.26 -1.37
N LYS A 29 -2.06 18.46 -0.86
CA LYS A 29 -3.32 18.79 -0.18
C LYS A 29 -3.64 20.28 -0.32
N GLU A 30 -4.93 20.62 -0.19
CA GLU A 30 -5.42 22.01 -0.16
C GLU A 30 -4.63 22.88 0.83
N GLU A 31 -4.30 24.10 0.41
CA GLU A 31 -3.55 25.07 1.22
C GLU A 31 -4.47 25.77 2.22
N VAL A 32 -3.99 25.98 3.46
CA VAL A 32 -4.80 26.53 4.56
C VAL A 32 -4.96 28.06 4.46
N CYS A 33 -4.18 28.72 3.59
CA CYS A 33 -4.06 30.18 3.49
C CYS A 33 -4.48 30.75 2.13
N GLU A 34 -5.55 30.20 1.54
CA GLU A 34 -6.06 30.62 0.23
C GLU A 34 -6.31 32.14 0.12
N ASP A 35 -6.80 32.77 1.20
CA ASP A 35 -7.03 34.22 1.26
C ASP A 35 -5.72 35.03 1.23
N ASP A 36 -4.65 34.54 1.88
CA ASP A 36 -3.34 35.19 1.82
C ASP A 36 -2.79 35.14 0.38
N VAL A 37 -2.90 33.97 -0.28
CA VAL A 37 -2.51 33.80 -1.68
C VAL A 37 -3.30 34.75 -2.58
N ARG A 38 -4.60 34.91 -2.35
CA ARG A 38 -5.47 35.83 -3.10
C ARG A 38 -4.98 37.28 -3.00
N CYS A 39 -4.68 37.74 -1.79
CA CYS A 39 -4.19 39.08 -1.52
C CYS A 39 -2.84 39.33 -2.20
N GLU A 40 -1.88 38.40 -2.04
CA GLU A 40 -0.56 38.51 -2.63
C GLU A 40 -0.61 38.51 -4.18
N LEU A 41 -1.49 37.71 -4.80
CA LEU A 41 -1.71 37.74 -6.25
C LEU A 41 -2.15 39.13 -6.73
N LEU A 42 -3.06 39.77 -6.00
CA LEU A 42 -3.50 41.13 -6.29
C LEU A 42 -2.36 42.13 -6.07
N GLU A 43 -1.61 42.04 -4.98
CA GLU A 43 -0.50 42.94 -4.66
C GLU A 43 0.62 42.87 -5.71
N PHE A 44 0.98 41.70 -6.22
CA PHE A 44 1.97 41.58 -7.30
C PHE A 44 1.48 42.17 -8.62
N LEU A 45 0.19 42.00 -8.95
CA LEU A 45 -0.40 42.63 -10.13
C LEU A 45 -0.48 44.16 -9.96
N GLN A 46 -0.87 44.65 -8.79
CA GLN A 46 -0.89 46.08 -8.47
C GLN A 46 0.51 46.69 -8.57
N THR A 47 1.53 46.00 -8.04
CA THR A 47 2.93 46.41 -8.16
C THR A 47 3.35 46.52 -9.62
N ALA A 48 3.02 45.53 -10.45
CA ALA A 48 3.29 45.58 -11.89
C ALA A 48 2.55 46.74 -12.59
N SER A 49 1.31 47.02 -12.21
CA SER A 49 0.52 48.15 -12.73
C SER A 49 1.06 49.50 -12.29
N ILE A 50 1.59 49.61 -11.07
CA ILE A 50 2.27 50.82 -10.56
C ILE A 50 3.53 51.10 -11.38
N THR A 51 4.31 50.07 -11.71
CA THR A 51 5.49 50.21 -12.58
C THR A 51 5.11 50.76 -13.96
N LEU A 52 4.00 50.29 -14.56
CA LEU A 52 3.49 50.87 -15.82
C LEU A 52 3.01 52.31 -15.63
N LYS A 53 2.26 52.58 -14.56
CA LYS A 53 1.70 53.91 -14.25
C LYS A 53 2.77 54.97 -14.05
N ALA A 54 3.90 54.59 -13.44
CA ALA A 54 5.03 55.47 -13.17
C ALA A 54 5.92 55.75 -14.39
N ASP A 55 5.65 55.13 -15.54
CA ASP A 55 6.40 55.40 -16.77
C ASP A 55 6.14 56.83 -17.27
N SER A 56 7.13 57.42 -17.95
CA SER A 56 7.02 58.75 -18.53
C SER A 56 6.28 58.78 -19.87
N ASP A 57 6.06 57.63 -20.50
CA ASP A 57 5.20 57.49 -21.68
C ASP A 57 3.73 57.58 -21.29
N THR A 58 2.99 58.48 -21.96
CA THR A 58 1.60 58.78 -21.61
C THR A 58 0.66 57.61 -21.88
N GLU A 59 0.89 56.80 -22.93
CA GLU A 59 0.07 55.63 -23.25
C GLU A 59 0.31 54.52 -22.22
N ILE A 60 1.57 54.21 -21.92
CA ILE A 60 1.96 53.21 -20.91
C ILE A 60 1.43 53.61 -19.52
N SER A 61 1.59 54.88 -19.14
CA SER A 61 1.09 55.40 -17.86
C SER A 61 -0.43 55.30 -17.75
N THR A 62 -1.16 55.60 -18.84
CA THR A 62 -2.62 55.50 -18.90
C THR A 62 -3.09 54.06 -18.77
N VAL A 63 -2.43 53.13 -19.46
CA VAL A 63 -2.68 51.68 -19.32
C VAL A 63 -2.45 51.22 -17.89
N GLY A 64 -1.33 51.61 -17.28
CA GLY A 64 -0.99 51.28 -15.89
C GLY A 64 -2.04 51.80 -14.91
N ARG A 65 -2.49 53.05 -15.07
CA ARG A 65 -3.57 53.65 -14.26
C ARG A 65 -4.90 52.91 -14.43
N SER A 66 -5.25 52.56 -15.67
CA SER A 66 -6.47 51.82 -15.99
C SER A 66 -6.50 50.45 -15.32
N ILE A 67 -5.41 49.67 -15.42
CA ILE A 67 -5.31 48.35 -14.77
C ILE A 67 -5.34 48.49 -13.24
N LEU A 68 -4.62 49.47 -12.69
CA LEU A 68 -4.60 49.69 -11.24
C LEU A 68 -6.00 49.98 -10.68
N ASN A 69 -6.80 50.80 -11.37
CA ASN A 69 -8.18 51.08 -10.97
C ASN A 69 -9.04 49.80 -10.96
N VAL A 70 -8.95 48.97 -12.01
CA VAL A 70 -9.66 47.69 -12.08
C VAL A 70 -9.25 46.74 -10.94
N LEU A 71 -7.96 46.70 -10.61
CA LEU A 71 -7.46 45.86 -9.52
C LEU A 71 -7.92 46.34 -8.14
N GLU A 72 -8.02 47.64 -7.91
CA GLU A 72 -8.59 48.19 -6.67
C GLU A 72 -10.07 47.84 -6.52
N ILE A 73 -10.86 47.98 -7.59
CA ILE A 73 -12.27 47.57 -7.60
C ILE A 73 -12.38 46.06 -7.34
N CYS A 74 -11.57 45.24 -8.01
CA CYS A 74 -11.52 43.79 -7.82
C CYS A 74 -11.15 43.41 -6.38
N LYS A 75 -10.17 44.09 -5.79
CA LYS A 75 -9.73 43.89 -4.40
C LYS A 75 -10.86 44.21 -3.42
N ALA A 76 -11.51 45.36 -3.58
CA ALA A 76 -12.63 45.77 -2.73
C ALA A 76 -13.84 44.82 -2.85
N THR A 77 -14.23 44.47 -4.07
CA THR A 77 -15.43 43.64 -4.31
C THR A 77 -15.26 42.17 -3.95
N ASN A 78 -14.03 41.66 -3.88
CA ASN A 78 -13.77 40.25 -3.62
C ASN A 78 -12.90 39.99 -2.38
N LEU A 79 -13.08 40.80 -1.35
CA LEU A 79 -12.39 40.66 -0.07
C LEU A 79 -12.59 39.26 0.53
N ARG A 80 -11.47 38.60 0.91
CA ARG A 80 -11.48 37.25 1.53
C ARG A 80 -12.27 36.21 0.73
N GLY A 81 -12.26 36.34 -0.60
CA GLY A 81 -12.94 35.40 -1.51
C GLY A 81 -14.46 35.48 -1.51
N LYS A 82 -15.05 36.56 -0.95
CA LYS A 82 -16.49 36.77 -0.84
C LYS A 82 -16.90 38.08 -1.49
N LEU A 83 -18.17 38.15 -1.88
CA LEU A 83 -18.78 39.36 -2.41
C LEU A 83 -19.64 40.01 -1.33
N ASP A 84 -19.36 41.25 -0.96
CA ASP A 84 -20.15 41.98 0.05
C ASP A 84 -21.20 42.87 -0.64
N LYS A 85 -22.47 42.78 -0.19
CA LYS A 85 -23.59 43.53 -0.77
C LYS A 85 -23.34 45.04 -0.80
N SER A 86 -22.87 45.61 0.30
CA SER A 86 -22.69 47.07 0.42
C SER A 86 -21.62 47.58 -0.53
N THR A 87 -20.54 46.80 -0.69
CA THR A 87 -19.46 47.11 -1.62
C THR A 87 -19.92 46.96 -3.07
N LEU A 88 -20.66 45.88 -3.40
CA LEU A 88 -21.23 45.68 -4.73
C LEU A 88 -22.18 46.82 -5.12
N LEU A 89 -23.09 47.21 -4.24
CA LEU A 89 -24.03 48.31 -4.45
C LEU A 89 -23.29 49.61 -4.76
N HIS A 90 -22.29 49.95 -3.95
CA HIS A 90 -21.45 51.14 -4.19
C HIS A 90 -20.81 51.07 -5.58
N GLN A 91 -20.19 49.94 -5.95
CA GLN A 91 -19.52 49.81 -7.24
C GLN A 91 -20.50 49.81 -8.43
N PHE A 92 -21.71 49.27 -8.27
CA PHE A 92 -22.77 49.33 -9.29
C PHE A 92 -23.26 50.76 -9.50
N GLN A 93 -23.38 51.55 -8.43
CA GLN A 93 -23.77 52.97 -8.51
C GLN A 93 -22.67 53.85 -9.13
N THR A 94 -21.40 53.53 -8.86
CA THR A 94 -20.24 54.29 -9.35
C THR A 94 -19.60 53.68 -10.61
N ILE A 95 -20.29 52.79 -11.32
CA ILE A 95 -19.71 52.06 -12.45
C ILE A 95 -19.29 53.05 -13.56
N GLN A 96 -18.01 52.99 -13.95
CA GLN A 96 -17.45 53.90 -14.95
C GLN A 96 -17.48 53.24 -16.35
N PRO A 97 -17.68 54.02 -17.43
CA PRO A 97 -17.55 53.51 -18.79
C PRO A 97 -16.17 52.89 -19.03
N ASN A 98 -16.13 51.74 -19.71
CA ASN A 98 -14.89 51.03 -20.07
C ASN A 98 -14.01 50.57 -18.89
N ILE A 99 -14.52 50.55 -17.65
CA ILE A 99 -13.83 49.97 -16.48
C ILE A 99 -14.68 48.82 -15.92
N PRO A 100 -14.21 47.57 -16.00
CA PRO A 100 -14.97 46.42 -15.55
C PRO A 100 -14.95 46.25 -14.04
N ILE A 101 -16.04 45.69 -13.52
CA ILE A 101 -16.07 45.05 -12.21
C ILE A 101 -15.76 43.56 -12.43
N ILE A 102 -14.64 43.08 -11.86
CA ILE A 102 -14.23 41.67 -11.93
C ILE A 102 -14.68 40.96 -10.66
N LEU A 103 -15.58 39.99 -10.76
CA LEU A 103 -16.11 39.23 -9.63
C LEU A 103 -15.75 37.74 -9.74
N HIS A 104 -15.45 37.13 -8.61
CA HIS A 104 -15.21 35.71 -8.43
C HIS A 104 -16.22 35.16 -7.43
N VAL A 105 -17.23 34.45 -7.95
CA VAL A 105 -18.24 33.78 -7.15
C VAL A 105 -17.68 32.42 -6.72
N LYS A 106 -16.93 32.43 -5.62
CA LYS A 106 -16.09 31.30 -5.18
C LYS A 106 -16.85 29.98 -5.06
N GLU A 107 -17.94 29.96 -4.30
CA GLU A 107 -18.68 28.73 -4.00
C GLU A 107 -19.38 28.14 -5.24
N GLN A 108 -19.60 28.96 -6.28
CA GLN A 108 -20.18 28.54 -7.57
C GLN A 108 -19.14 28.40 -8.68
N ASN A 109 -17.84 28.36 -8.36
CA ASN A 109 -16.80 28.13 -9.37
C ASN A 109 -16.91 29.04 -10.62
N ALA A 110 -17.30 30.31 -10.45
CA ALA A 110 -17.63 31.19 -11.57
C ALA A 110 -16.90 32.54 -11.49
N GLY A 111 -16.49 33.04 -12.66
CA GLY A 111 -16.09 34.42 -12.89
C GLY A 111 -17.21 35.21 -13.56
N LEU A 112 -17.40 36.45 -13.14
CA LEU A 112 -18.39 37.37 -13.70
C LEU A 112 -17.73 38.74 -13.94
N LEU A 113 -17.82 39.25 -15.17
CA LEU A 113 -17.34 40.59 -15.53
C LEU A 113 -18.55 41.47 -15.87
N ILE A 114 -18.58 42.68 -15.31
CA ILE A 114 -19.68 43.64 -15.53
C ILE A 114 -19.08 44.91 -16.11
N TRP A 115 -19.58 45.34 -17.27
CA TRP A 115 -19.07 46.47 -18.04
C TRP A 115 -20.19 47.46 -18.32
N LYS A 116 -19.93 48.75 -18.11
CA LYS A 116 -20.75 49.81 -18.71
C LYS A 116 -20.17 50.19 -20.06
N ASN A 117 -20.96 50.01 -21.12
CA ASN A 117 -20.58 50.26 -22.51
C ASN A 117 -21.62 51.16 -23.18
N GLU A 118 -21.25 51.76 -24.31
CA GLU A 118 -22.19 52.44 -25.21
C GLU A 118 -22.31 51.60 -26.49
N ARG A 119 -23.54 51.24 -26.87
CA ARG A 119 -23.82 50.46 -28.08
C ARG A 119 -24.97 51.13 -28.82
N ASP A 120 -24.78 51.39 -30.11
CA ASP A 120 -25.79 51.98 -30.99
C ASP A 120 -26.38 53.32 -30.47
N GLY A 121 -25.59 54.09 -29.72
CA GLY A 121 -26.00 55.37 -29.11
C GLY A 121 -26.74 55.25 -27.78
N GLU A 122 -26.90 54.05 -27.24
CA GLU A 122 -27.50 53.80 -25.93
C GLU A 122 -26.48 53.28 -24.91
N GLU A 123 -26.58 53.77 -23.67
CA GLU A 123 -25.80 53.21 -22.57
C GLU A 123 -26.35 51.83 -22.18
N THR A 124 -25.48 50.83 -22.15
CA THR A 124 -25.82 49.44 -21.82
C THR A 124 -24.85 48.86 -20.81
N VAL A 125 -25.28 47.80 -20.11
CA VAL A 125 -24.44 47.05 -19.18
C VAL A 125 -24.30 45.62 -19.66
N THR A 126 -23.06 45.19 -19.88
CA THR A 126 -22.71 43.85 -20.37
C THR A 126 -22.23 42.98 -19.22
N PHE A 127 -22.82 41.79 -19.09
CA PHE A 127 -22.45 40.74 -18.15
C PHE A 127 -21.78 39.60 -18.91
N GLU A 128 -20.58 39.21 -18.48
CA GLU A 128 -19.81 38.12 -19.06
C GLU A 128 -19.51 37.06 -17.99
N ALA A 129 -20.10 35.87 -18.11
CA ALA A 129 -19.94 34.79 -17.14
C ALA A 129 -19.11 33.63 -17.72
N PHE A 130 -18.30 32.99 -16.86
CA PHE A 130 -17.50 31.83 -17.23
C PHE A 130 -17.12 30.97 -16.02
N GLU A 131 -16.81 29.70 -16.27
CA GLU A 131 -16.30 28.75 -15.27
C GLU A 131 -14.85 29.08 -14.86
N ALA A 132 -14.55 29.03 -13.56
CA ALA A 132 -13.27 29.46 -12.99
C ALA A 132 -12.25 28.32 -12.80
N SER A 133 -12.70 27.06 -12.71
CA SER A 133 -11.88 25.87 -12.53
C SER A 133 -12.55 24.64 -13.13
N PRO A 134 -11.85 23.83 -13.93
CA PRO A 134 -12.44 22.65 -14.58
C PRO A 134 -12.63 21.48 -13.60
N VAL A 135 -13.51 20.53 -13.91
CA VAL A 135 -13.60 19.26 -13.16
C VAL A 135 -12.32 18.44 -13.21
N SER A 136 -12.06 17.69 -12.14
CA SER A 136 -10.81 16.95 -11.92
C SER A 136 -10.56 15.89 -12.99
N GLU A 137 -11.61 15.25 -13.50
CA GLU A 137 -11.52 14.31 -14.62
C GLU A 137 -10.88 14.95 -15.86
N LYS A 138 -11.35 16.13 -16.27
CA LYS A 138 -10.83 16.87 -17.43
C LYS A 138 -9.36 17.27 -17.25
N VAL A 139 -8.94 17.56 -16.01
CA VAL A 139 -7.54 17.90 -15.71
C VAL A 139 -6.66 16.65 -15.80
N LEU A 140 -7.08 15.56 -15.17
CA LEU A 140 -6.32 14.32 -15.12
C LEU A 140 -6.24 13.60 -16.48
N SER A 141 -7.26 13.77 -17.34
CA SER A 141 -7.29 13.19 -18.68
C SER A 141 -6.50 13.99 -19.71
N ALA A 142 -6.13 15.23 -19.41
CA ALA A 142 -5.48 16.10 -20.38
C ALA A 142 -3.97 15.81 -20.47
N GLU A 143 -3.48 15.49 -21.67
CA GLU A 143 -2.04 15.33 -21.94
C GLU A 143 -1.27 16.67 -21.93
N GLY A 144 -2.00 17.80 -21.89
CA GLY A 144 -1.43 19.14 -21.95
C GLY A 144 -2.40 20.23 -21.47
N PRO A 145 -2.11 21.51 -21.77
CA PRO A 145 -2.97 22.63 -21.35
C PRO A 145 -4.36 22.53 -21.99
N LEU A 146 -5.41 22.71 -21.19
CA LEU A 146 -6.79 22.80 -21.65
C LEU A 146 -6.97 24.03 -22.54
N GLN A 147 -7.66 23.88 -23.66
CA GLN A 147 -8.06 25.01 -24.50
C GLN A 147 -9.45 25.46 -24.07
N TRP A 148 -9.58 26.74 -23.72
CA TRP A 148 -10.79 27.28 -23.12
C TRP A 148 -11.10 28.67 -23.65
N ASP A 149 -12.36 28.92 -24.01
CA ASP A 149 -12.83 30.18 -24.55
C ASP A 149 -13.58 30.99 -23.48
N PHE A 150 -13.35 32.30 -23.48
CA PHE A 150 -13.93 33.23 -22.51
C PHE A 150 -14.50 34.49 -23.19
N PRO A 151 -15.65 35.00 -22.76
CA PRO A 151 -16.56 34.42 -21.76
C PRO A 151 -17.31 33.19 -22.29
N GLY A 152 -17.95 32.43 -21.40
CA GLY A 152 -18.81 31.32 -21.78
C GLY A 152 -20.20 31.83 -22.21
N GLU A 153 -20.75 32.77 -21.45
CA GLU A 153 -22.05 33.37 -21.71
C GLU A 153 -21.97 34.90 -21.61
N THR A 154 -22.75 35.61 -22.42
CA THR A 154 -22.78 37.08 -22.40
C THR A 154 -24.17 37.63 -22.61
N VAL A 155 -24.58 38.54 -21.74
CA VAL A 155 -25.88 39.20 -21.77
C VAL A 155 -25.70 40.71 -21.63
N VAL A 156 -26.47 41.48 -22.39
CA VAL A 156 -26.47 42.93 -22.39
C VAL A 156 -27.85 43.41 -21.95
N ILE A 157 -27.90 44.31 -20.96
CA ILE A 157 -29.13 44.95 -20.50
C ILE A 157 -29.06 46.47 -20.67
N PRO A 158 -30.19 47.17 -20.84
CA PRO A 158 -30.21 48.63 -20.88
C PRO A 158 -29.71 49.25 -19.56
N ASN A 159 -28.96 50.36 -19.62
CA ASN A 159 -28.49 51.05 -18.41
C ASN A 159 -29.65 51.57 -17.55
N THR A 160 -30.79 51.91 -18.17
CA THR A 160 -32.03 52.30 -17.47
C THR A 160 -32.58 51.19 -16.57
N MET A 161 -32.39 49.92 -16.95
CA MET A 161 -32.76 48.77 -16.14
C MET A 161 -31.72 48.53 -15.04
N PHE A 162 -30.44 48.56 -15.39
CA PHE A 162 -29.35 48.33 -14.43
C PHE A 162 -29.30 49.37 -13.30
N THR A 163 -29.66 50.62 -13.58
CA THR A 163 -29.65 51.71 -12.60
C THR A 163 -30.86 51.71 -11.65
N GLN A 164 -31.84 50.82 -11.85
CA GLN A 164 -32.96 50.70 -10.92
C GLN A 164 -32.47 50.22 -9.54
N PRO A 165 -32.81 50.93 -8.44
CA PRO A 165 -32.35 50.55 -7.10
C PRO A 165 -32.74 49.13 -6.69
N SER A 166 -33.97 48.71 -7.03
CA SER A 166 -34.49 47.37 -6.74
C SER A 166 -33.72 46.27 -7.47
N PHE A 167 -33.28 46.53 -8.71
CA PHE A 167 -32.49 45.60 -9.50
C PHE A 167 -31.09 45.43 -8.92
N GLN A 168 -30.40 46.54 -8.64
CA GLN A 168 -29.05 46.50 -8.04
C GLN A 168 -29.07 45.82 -6.68
N GLU A 169 -30.07 46.12 -5.84
CA GLU A 169 -30.22 45.47 -4.53
C GLU A 169 -30.44 43.96 -4.66
N SER A 170 -31.32 43.53 -5.55
CA SER A 170 -31.59 42.11 -5.78
C SER A 170 -30.36 41.38 -6.32
N LEU A 171 -29.64 41.99 -7.27
CA LEU A 171 -28.42 41.43 -7.84
C LEU A 171 -27.29 41.33 -6.79
N SER A 172 -27.08 42.37 -5.99
CA SER A 172 -26.06 42.37 -4.93
C SER A 172 -26.38 41.33 -3.84
N ASN A 173 -27.64 41.21 -3.42
CA ASN A 173 -28.09 40.17 -2.47
C ASN A 173 -27.83 38.76 -3.02
N PHE A 174 -28.19 38.53 -4.29
CA PHE A 174 -27.99 37.25 -4.96
C PHE A 174 -26.51 36.88 -5.03
N LEU A 175 -25.65 37.82 -5.44
CA LEU A 175 -24.21 37.59 -5.58
C LEU A 175 -23.50 37.37 -4.24
N GLU A 176 -23.89 38.09 -3.17
CA GLU A 176 -23.38 37.84 -1.82
C GLU A 176 -23.72 36.41 -1.38
N SER A 177 -24.99 36.02 -1.52
CA SER A 177 -25.49 34.69 -1.15
C SER A 177 -24.80 33.60 -1.97
N ALA A 178 -24.73 33.75 -3.30
CA ALA A 178 -24.07 32.79 -4.19
C ALA A 178 -22.57 32.64 -3.89
N SER A 179 -21.91 33.70 -3.41
CA SER A 179 -20.47 33.66 -3.07
C SER A 179 -20.15 33.01 -1.73
N THR A 180 -21.16 32.74 -0.89
CA THR A 180 -21.02 32.20 0.48
C THR A 180 -21.77 30.88 0.70
N GLU A 181 -22.90 30.73 0.01
CA GLU A 181 -23.81 29.60 -0.14
C GLU A 181 -23.21 28.35 -0.82
N SER A 182 -22.95 27.23 -0.12
CA SER A 182 -22.66 25.95 -0.80
C SER A 182 -23.95 25.15 -1.03
N ILE A 183 -24.38 25.01 -2.29
CA ILE A 183 -25.61 24.29 -2.65
C ILE A 183 -25.26 22.85 -3.02
N LYS A 184 -25.57 21.88 -2.13
CA LYS A 184 -25.24 20.45 -2.30
C LYS A 184 -25.74 19.82 -3.60
N ARG A 185 -26.78 20.37 -4.25
CA ARG A 185 -27.30 19.91 -5.56
C ARG A 185 -26.38 20.20 -6.73
N PHE A 186 -25.50 21.21 -6.62
CA PHE A 186 -24.50 21.56 -7.63
C PHE A 186 -23.09 21.03 -7.28
N ALA A 187 -22.98 20.27 -6.18
CA ALA A 187 -21.74 19.63 -5.78
C ALA A 187 -21.61 18.21 -6.35
N ALA A 188 -20.37 17.75 -6.55
CA ALA A 188 -20.10 16.40 -7.03
C ALA A 188 -20.57 15.34 -6.02
N GLY A 189 -21.21 14.28 -6.51
CA GLY A 189 -21.64 13.11 -5.73
C GLY A 189 -20.87 11.86 -6.12
N VAL A 190 -20.53 10.99 -5.16
CA VAL A 190 -19.90 9.69 -5.44
C VAL A 190 -20.65 8.57 -4.74
N LEU A 191 -20.86 7.47 -5.46
CA LEU A 191 -21.43 6.23 -4.94
C LEU A 191 -20.37 5.48 -4.13
N LYS A 192 -20.52 5.41 -2.80
CA LYS A 192 -19.64 4.61 -1.93
C LYS A 192 -20.50 3.65 -1.13
N GLY A 193 -20.30 2.35 -1.35
CA GLY A 193 -20.96 1.29 -0.58
C GLY A 193 -22.47 1.16 -0.78
N GLY A 194 -23.04 1.71 -1.88
CA GLY A 194 -24.49 1.68 -2.16
C GLY A 194 -25.23 2.97 -1.78
N SER A 195 -24.60 3.89 -1.04
CA SER A 195 -25.12 5.23 -0.72
C SER A 195 -24.38 6.32 -1.49
N VAL A 196 -25.10 7.37 -1.92
CA VAL A 196 -24.51 8.57 -2.55
C VAL A 196 -23.96 9.47 -1.45
N ALA A 197 -22.63 9.54 -1.34
CA ALA A 197 -21.94 10.42 -0.42
C ALA A 197 -21.46 11.68 -1.16
N PHE A 198 -21.47 12.81 -0.45
CA PHE A 198 -20.93 14.08 -0.92
C PHE A 198 -19.43 13.97 -1.25
N GLU A 199 -19.04 14.27 -2.49
CA GLU A 199 -17.65 14.23 -2.93
C GLU A 199 -17.05 15.64 -2.87
N ASN A 200 -16.52 15.98 -1.70
CA ASN A 200 -15.91 17.27 -1.39
C ASN A 200 -14.57 17.54 -2.09
N ARG A 201 -14.16 16.69 -3.05
CA ARG A 201 -12.84 16.71 -3.68
C ARG A 201 -12.84 17.26 -5.10
N ASP A 202 -14.01 17.41 -5.72
CA ASP A 202 -14.13 17.95 -7.07
C ASP A 202 -14.73 19.37 -7.08
N THR A 203 -14.74 20.03 -8.24
CA THR A 203 -15.29 21.40 -8.39
C THR A 203 -16.81 21.44 -8.46
N THR A 204 -17.39 22.51 -7.93
CA THR A 204 -18.82 22.84 -8.08
C THR A 204 -19.17 23.17 -9.54
N ASP A 205 -20.37 22.79 -9.97
CA ASP A 205 -20.94 23.19 -11.26
C ASP A 205 -21.29 24.70 -11.26
N PRO A 206 -20.81 25.50 -12.24
CA PRO A 206 -21.04 26.95 -12.29
C PRO A 206 -22.43 27.37 -12.79
N ALA A 207 -23.33 26.43 -13.11
CA ALA A 207 -24.64 26.68 -13.70
C ALA A 207 -25.50 27.73 -12.98
N LEU A 208 -25.34 27.91 -11.66
CA LEU A 208 -26.06 28.95 -10.92
C LEU A 208 -25.76 30.36 -11.47
N ILE A 209 -24.51 30.61 -11.85
CA ILE A 209 -24.08 31.89 -12.41
C ILE A 209 -24.12 31.85 -13.93
N THR A 210 -23.56 30.81 -14.56
CA THR A 210 -23.41 30.78 -16.03
C THR A 210 -24.72 30.50 -16.75
N GLN A 211 -25.70 29.83 -16.13
CA GLN A 211 -26.99 29.53 -16.75
C GLN A 211 -28.12 30.31 -16.09
N MET A 212 -28.36 30.11 -14.80
CA MET A 212 -29.55 30.67 -14.13
C MET A 212 -29.52 32.21 -14.09
N LEU A 213 -28.45 32.81 -13.54
CA LEU A 213 -28.33 34.27 -13.52
C LEU A 213 -28.34 34.86 -14.94
N MET A 214 -27.58 34.27 -15.88
CA MET A 214 -27.56 34.76 -17.26
C MET A 214 -28.93 34.71 -17.94
N THR A 215 -29.71 33.65 -17.71
CA THR A 215 -31.08 33.54 -18.25
C THR A 215 -32.02 34.60 -17.66
N LEU A 216 -31.89 34.91 -16.36
CA LEU A 216 -32.66 35.98 -15.71
C LEU A 216 -32.28 37.37 -16.23
N LEU A 217 -31.00 37.61 -16.50
CA LEU A 217 -30.53 38.85 -17.12
C LEU A 217 -31.02 38.95 -18.57
N GLU A 218 -31.02 37.84 -19.32
CA GLU A 218 -31.46 37.79 -20.72
C GLU A 218 -32.93 38.18 -20.87
N ALA A 219 -33.78 37.81 -19.90
CA ALA A 219 -35.18 38.24 -19.86
C ALA A 219 -35.38 39.77 -19.76
N ASN A 220 -34.37 40.51 -19.28
CA ASN A 220 -34.40 41.97 -19.13
C ASN A 220 -33.48 42.69 -20.14
N GLY A 221 -33.01 41.97 -21.16
CA GLY A 221 -32.08 42.50 -22.15
C GLY A 221 -31.98 41.58 -23.36
N SER A 222 -30.75 41.29 -23.78
CA SER A 222 -30.49 40.41 -24.92
C SER A 222 -29.16 39.69 -24.78
N ARG A 223 -29.07 38.48 -25.35
CA ARG A 223 -27.82 37.75 -25.48
C ARG A 223 -26.90 38.41 -26.50
N ALA A 224 -25.61 38.47 -26.19
CA ALA A 224 -24.60 38.98 -27.10
C ALA A 224 -23.47 37.96 -27.31
N PHE A 225 -22.78 38.08 -28.44
CA PHE A 225 -21.69 37.18 -28.83
C PHE A 225 -20.41 37.99 -29.08
N PRO A 226 -19.71 38.42 -28.01
CA PRO A 226 -18.47 39.18 -28.16
C PRO A 226 -17.34 38.29 -28.72
N PRO A 227 -16.26 38.88 -29.25
CA PRO A 227 -15.07 38.14 -29.62
C PRO A 227 -14.52 37.32 -28.44
N LEU A 228 -14.38 36.02 -28.64
CA LEU A 228 -13.94 35.08 -27.62
C LEU A 228 -12.42 35.13 -27.40
N LEU A 229 -12.02 35.18 -26.13
CA LEU A 229 -10.64 35.05 -25.69
C LEU A 229 -10.30 33.57 -25.48
N ARG A 230 -9.62 32.97 -26.46
CA ARG A 230 -9.12 31.59 -26.36
C ARG A 230 -7.82 31.51 -25.56
N LYS A 231 -7.82 30.82 -24.42
CA LYS A 231 -6.65 30.62 -23.54
C LYS A 231 -6.27 29.15 -23.44
N ARG A 232 -4.96 28.92 -23.29
CA ARG A 232 -4.40 27.64 -22.83
C ARG A 232 -4.27 27.66 -21.31
N VAL A 233 -5.15 26.93 -20.62
CA VAL A 233 -5.25 26.87 -19.16
C VAL A 233 -4.55 25.60 -18.67
N ARG A 234 -3.51 25.78 -17.85
CA ARG A 234 -2.89 24.68 -17.11
C ARG A 234 -3.43 24.67 -15.70
N ASP A 235 -3.85 23.50 -15.27
CA ASP A 235 -4.27 23.18 -13.91
C ASP A 235 -3.69 21.81 -13.53
N GLU A 236 -3.67 21.48 -12.24
CA GLU A 236 -3.13 20.23 -11.70
C GLU A 236 -3.98 19.78 -10.52
N VAL A 237 -4.20 18.46 -10.41
CA VAL A 237 -4.88 17.83 -9.28
C VAL A 237 -3.86 16.97 -8.53
N SER A 238 -3.25 17.54 -7.50
CA SER A 238 -2.18 16.87 -6.73
C SER A 238 -2.72 16.34 -5.41
N TRP A 239 -2.73 15.01 -5.25
CA TRP A 239 -3.27 14.34 -4.07
C TRP A 239 -2.26 13.38 -3.45
N ALA A 240 -1.84 13.68 -2.21
CA ALA A 240 -0.98 12.80 -1.41
C ALA A 240 -1.81 11.89 -0.49
N PRO A 241 -1.34 10.66 -0.19
CA PRO A 241 -2.00 9.76 0.74
C PRO A 241 -2.25 10.44 2.10
N GLY A 242 -3.50 10.43 2.57
CA GLY A 242 -3.91 11.08 3.82
C GLY A 242 -4.33 12.55 3.71
N GLY A 243 -4.24 13.16 2.52
CA GLY A 243 -4.78 14.50 2.25
C GLY A 243 -6.32 14.50 2.16
N GLY A 244 -6.97 15.47 2.83
CA GLY A 244 -8.43 15.63 2.83
C GLY A 244 -8.99 16.00 1.45
N LYS A 245 -8.62 17.20 0.96
CA LYS A 245 -8.85 17.65 -0.42
C LYS A 245 -7.54 17.71 -1.21
N PRO A 246 -7.55 17.46 -2.53
CA PRO A 246 -6.36 17.64 -3.37
C PRO A 246 -5.94 19.11 -3.40
N TRP A 247 -4.65 19.36 -3.62
CA TRP A 247 -4.21 20.69 -4.01
C TRP A 247 -4.66 20.98 -5.44
N ARG A 248 -5.20 22.18 -5.65
CA ARG A 248 -5.61 22.69 -6.96
C ARG A 248 -5.17 24.12 -7.16
N ARG A 249 -5.04 24.54 -8.41
CA ARG A 249 -4.71 25.92 -8.72
C ARG A 249 -5.87 26.84 -8.31
N LEU A 250 -5.57 27.94 -7.62
CA LEU A 250 -6.57 28.91 -7.18
C LEU A 250 -7.42 29.43 -8.36
N PRO A 251 -8.75 29.19 -8.39
CA PRO A 251 -9.61 29.58 -9.52
C PRO A 251 -9.60 31.10 -9.77
N PHE A 252 -9.47 31.89 -8.71
CA PHE A 252 -9.37 33.35 -8.80
C PHE A 252 -8.24 33.84 -9.70
N TRP A 253 -7.13 33.11 -9.77
CA TRP A 253 -6.03 33.47 -10.66
C TRP A 253 -6.43 33.41 -12.14
N LEU A 254 -7.32 32.48 -12.52
CA LEU A 254 -7.87 32.44 -13.87
C LEU A 254 -8.81 33.63 -14.09
N VAL A 255 -9.68 33.95 -13.13
CA VAL A 255 -10.60 35.09 -13.20
C VAL A 255 -9.85 36.41 -13.40
N LEU A 256 -8.79 36.68 -12.62
CA LEU A 256 -7.93 37.86 -12.80
C LEU A 256 -7.30 37.89 -14.19
N ARG A 257 -6.74 36.76 -14.64
CA ARG A 257 -6.10 36.66 -15.95
C ARG A 257 -7.07 36.86 -17.11
N VAL A 258 -8.32 36.42 -16.99
CA VAL A 258 -9.35 36.61 -18.01
C VAL A 258 -9.84 38.05 -17.97
N GLY A 259 -10.22 38.56 -16.81
CA GLY A 259 -10.74 39.92 -16.65
C GLY A 259 -9.76 41.01 -17.10
N ILE A 260 -8.47 40.92 -16.73
CA ILE A 260 -7.46 41.91 -17.15
C ILE A 260 -7.17 41.82 -18.65
N GLU A 261 -7.10 40.62 -19.24
CA GLU A 261 -6.87 40.48 -20.68
C GLU A 261 -8.09 40.93 -21.49
N ARG A 262 -9.32 40.66 -21.02
CA ARG A 262 -10.57 41.20 -21.60
C ARG A 262 -10.60 42.72 -21.53
N HIS A 263 -10.20 43.31 -20.39
CA HIS A 263 -10.11 44.77 -20.20
C HIS A 263 -9.20 45.43 -21.22
N LEU A 264 -7.98 44.92 -21.33
CA LEU A 264 -7.01 45.47 -22.28
C LEU A 264 -7.41 45.21 -23.73
N TYR A 265 -8.05 44.08 -24.01
CA TYR A 265 -8.59 43.77 -25.33
C TYR A 265 -9.68 44.75 -25.75
N MET A 266 -10.62 45.07 -24.86
CA MET A 266 -11.72 46.00 -25.14
C MET A 266 -11.21 47.44 -25.29
N GLN A 267 -10.25 47.86 -24.45
CA GLN A 267 -9.76 49.24 -24.46
C GLN A 267 -8.76 49.53 -25.60
N PHE A 268 -7.93 48.55 -25.99
CA PHE A 268 -6.81 48.78 -26.93
C PHE A 268 -6.84 47.86 -28.16
N GLY A 269 -7.84 47.00 -28.28
CA GLY A 269 -7.94 46.00 -29.35
C GLY A 269 -7.09 44.75 -29.11
N ALA A 270 -7.25 43.78 -30.01
CA ALA A 270 -6.71 42.43 -29.85
C ALA A 270 -5.19 42.36 -29.71
N THR A 271 -4.45 43.05 -30.59
CA THR A 271 -2.99 42.94 -30.64
C THR A 271 -2.33 43.74 -29.52
N LYS A 272 -2.64 45.05 -29.43
CA LYS A 272 -2.06 45.94 -28.42
C LYS A 272 -2.46 45.52 -27.00
N GLY A 273 -3.73 45.21 -26.77
CA GLY A 273 -4.22 44.73 -25.48
C GLY A 273 -3.52 43.46 -25.02
N ARG A 274 -3.32 42.50 -25.94
CA ARG A 274 -2.53 41.29 -25.66
C ARG A 274 -1.09 41.63 -25.31
N ALA A 275 -0.43 42.54 -26.05
CA ALA A 275 0.94 42.95 -25.75
C ALA A 275 1.06 43.50 -24.32
N TYR A 276 0.24 44.49 -23.96
CA TYR A 276 0.22 45.06 -22.60
C TYR A 276 -0.04 44.01 -21.52
N TYR A 277 -1.00 43.09 -21.74
CA TYR A 277 -1.28 42.01 -20.79
C TYR A 277 -0.06 41.10 -20.57
N LYS A 278 0.64 40.71 -21.64
CA LYS A 278 1.82 39.84 -21.50
C LYS A 278 2.99 40.57 -20.84
N PHE A 279 3.19 41.87 -21.12
CA PHE A 279 4.20 42.68 -20.45
C PHE A 279 3.88 42.88 -18.97
N LEU A 280 2.62 43.14 -18.61
CA LEU A 280 2.15 43.18 -17.22
C LEU A 280 2.52 41.89 -16.48
N LEU A 281 2.29 40.73 -17.09
CA LEU A 281 2.70 39.46 -16.49
C LEU A 281 4.22 39.36 -16.32
N CYS A 282 5.02 39.80 -17.30
CA CYS A 282 6.49 39.82 -17.16
C CYS A 282 6.94 40.72 -16.01
N LEU A 283 6.34 41.92 -15.86
CA LEU A 283 6.59 42.82 -14.73
C LEU A 283 6.21 42.18 -13.39
N MET A 284 5.08 41.49 -13.33
CA MET A 284 4.66 40.71 -12.15
C MET A 284 5.67 39.60 -11.82
N PHE A 285 6.18 38.86 -12.81
CA PHE A 285 7.23 37.86 -12.60
C PHE A 285 8.53 38.48 -12.07
N SER A 286 8.91 39.66 -12.57
CA SER A 286 10.07 40.40 -12.06
C SER A 286 9.86 40.92 -10.63
N ALA A 287 8.66 41.36 -10.28
CA ALA A 287 8.32 41.75 -8.91
C ALA A 287 8.44 40.56 -7.94
N ILE A 288 7.91 39.39 -8.31
CA ILE A 288 8.04 38.16 -7.51
C ILE A 288 9.51 37.76 -7.34
N LEU A 289 10.32 37.85 -8.41
CA LEU A 289 11.76 37.58 -8.32
C LEU A 289 12.47 38.56 -7.37
N GLY A 290 12.12 39.85 -7.41
CA GLY A 290 12.69 40.87 -6.53
C GLY A 290 12.32 40.69 -5.05
N SER A 291 11.10 40.25 -4.75
CA SER A 291 10.65 39.96 -3.37
C SER A 291 11.10 38.58 -2.86
N GLY A 292 11.49 37.68 -3.77
CA GLY A 292 11.69 36.27 -3.50
C GLY A 292 13.13 35.80 -3.39
N THR A 293 14.13 36.67 -3.55
CA THR A 293 15.54 36.28 -3.51
C THR A 293 15.90 35.58 -2.20
N ASP A 294 15.45 36.09 -1.05
CA ASP A 294 15.83 35.52 0.25
C ASP A 294 14.84 34.48 0.82
N SER A 295 13.64 34.37 0.23
CA SER A 295 12.52 33.60 0.79
C SER A 295 12.09 32.39 -0.05
N LEU A 296 12.63 32.25 -1.27
CA LEU A 296 12.39 31.12 -2.16
C LEU A 296 13.64 30.25 -2.28
N SER A 297 13.45 28.95 -2.51
CA SER A 297 14.57 28.04 -2.75
C SER A 297 15.21 28.28 -4.13
N PRO A 298 16.51 27.94 -4.30
CA PRO A 298 17.25 28.21 -5.55
C PRO A 298 16.62 27.59 -6.81
N ASP A 299 15.97 26.43 -6.67
CA ASP A 299 15.24 25.77 -7.77
C ASP A 299 14.00 26.56 -8.19
N ARG A 300 13.27 27.16 -7.24
CA ARG A 300 12.10 28.01 -7.51
C ARG A 300 12.52 29.31 -8.18
N ILE A 301 13.59 29.95 -7.69
CA ILE A 301 14.17 31.16 -8.31
C ILE A 301 14.61 30.87 -9.75
N SER A 302 15.29 29.74 -9.96
CA SER A 302 15.73 29.30 -11.30
C SER A 302 14.53 29.05 -12.23
N LEU A 303 13.46 28.43 -11.73
CA LEU A 303 12.25 28.16 -12.50
C LEU A 303 11.49 29.45 -12.87
N LEU A 304 11.35 30.38 -11.93
CA LEU A 304 10.77 31.71 -12.15
C LEU A 304 11.57 32.48 -13.20
N THR A 305 12.90 32.49 -13.06
CA THR A 305 13.83 33.14 -14.01
C THR A 305 13.69 32.54 -15.41
N ALA A 306 13.68 31.21 -15.52
CA ALA A 306 13.48 30.52 -16.80
C ALA A 306 12.08 30.77 -17.39
N LYS A 307 11.05 30.95 -16.56
CA LYS A 307 9.69 31.27 -17.01
C LYS A 307 9.59 32.69 -17.52
N LEU A 308 10.21 33.66 -16.85
CA LEU A 308 10.32 35.05 -17.30
C LEU A 308 11.10 35.13 -18.62
N ALA A 309 12.30 34.56 -18.68
CA ALA A 309 13.13 34.55 -19.89
C ALA A 309 12.40 33.93 -21.09
N ARG A 310 11.72 32.79 -20.90
CA ARG A 310 10.91 32.17 -21.97
C ARG A 310 9.71 33.01 -22.39
N ARG A 311 9.10 33.79 -21.50
CA ARG A 311 8.02 34.71 -21.85
C ARG A 311 8.52 35.88 -22.68
N LEU A 312 9.67 36.45 -22.31
CA LEU A 312 10.32 37.51 -23.07
C LEU A 312 10.73 37.02 -24.47
N ALA A 313 11.34 35.84 -24.57
CA ALA A 313 11.66 35.23 -25.86
C ALA A 313 10.42 35.01 -26.75
N LYS A 314 9.28 34.62 -26.16
CA LYS A 314 8.01 34.53 -26.90
C LYS A 314 7.49 35.88 -27.35
N LEU A 315 7.66 36.92 -26.53
CA LEU A 315 7.28 38.28 -26.90
C LEU A 315 8.17 38.83 -28.02
N GLU A 316 9.44 38.45 -28.05
CA GLU A 316 10.37 38.77 -29.13
C GLU A 316 9.91 38.14 -30.45
N VAL A 317 9.53 36.86 -30.43
CA VAL A 317 8.96 36.17 -31.60
C VAL A 317 7.62 36.79 -32.02
N ASP A 318 6.76 37.16 -31.08
CA ASP A 318 5.50 37.86 -31.38
C ASP A 318 5.79 39.24 -32.01
N ARG A 319 6.84 39.95 -31.57
CA ARG A 319 7.30 41.23 -32.14
C ARG A 319 7.82 41.07 -33.57
N GLU A 320 8.59 40.02 -33.85
CA GLU A 320 9.11 39.73 -35.19
C GLU A 320 8.00 39.41 -36.19
N LYS A 321 6.94 38.74 -35.74
CA LYS A 321 5.77 38.35 -36.55
C LYS A 321 4.70 39.44 -36.65
N ALA A 322 4.78 40.49 -35.86
CA ALA A 322 3.80 41.56 -35.83
C ALA A 322 3.82 42.40 -37.11
N LEU A 323 2.64 42.80 -37.58
CA LEU A 323 2.48 43.77 -38.67
C LEU A 323 3.09 45.13 -38.28
N HIS A 324 3.43 45.98 -39.25
CA HIS A 324 4.19 47.23 -39.02
C HIS A 324 3.60 48.10 -37.89
N ASN A 325 2.29 48.30 -37.87
CA ASN A 325 1.60 49.12 -36.85
C ASN A 325 1.60 48.50 -35.45
N ASP A 326 1.57 47.16 -35.35
CA ASP A 326 1.57 46.44 -34.07
C ASP A 326 3.00 46.32 -33.50
N ARG A 327 4.00 46.21 -34.39
CA ARG A 327 5.42 46.13 -34.02
C ARG A 327 5.90 47.37 -33.27
N VAL A 328 5.32 48.54 -33.55
CA VAL A 328 5.61 49.80 -32.84
C VAL A 328 5.32 49.68 -31.35
N THR A 329 4.19 49.05 -30.96
CA THR A 329 3.84 48.86 -29.55
C THR A 329 4.83 47.92 -28.85
N TYR A 330 5.26 46.84 -29.51
CA TYR A 330 6.26 45.94 -28.94
C TYR A 330 7.63 46.62 -28.81
N ASN A 331 8.11 47.32 -29.85
CA ASN A 331 9.37 48.05 -29.79
C ASN A 331 9.36 49.04 -28.62
N ARG A 332 8.31 49.85 -28.51
CA ARG A 332 8.17 50.82 -27.41
C ARG A 332 8.23 50.16 -26.02
N LEU A 333 7.55 49.03 -25.82
CA LEU A 333 7.55 48.32 -24.55
C LEU A 333 8.91 47.67 -24.24
N PHE A 334 9.60 47.13 -25.24
CA PHE A 334 10.95 46.59 -25.07
C PHE A 334 11.96 47.71 -24.77
N ASP A 335 11.95 48.81 -25.52
CA ASP A 335 12.83 49.96 -25.30
C ASP A 335 12.73 50.50 -23.86
N ARG A 336 11.53 50.43 -23.25
CA ARG A 336 11.29 50.85 -21.87
C ARG A 336 11.71 49.83 -20.82
N PHE A 337 11.33 48.56 -20.99
CA PHE A 337 11.41 47.57 -19.90
C PHE A 337 12.52 46.52 -20.09
N GLU A 338 13.22 46.50 -21.22
CA GLU A 338 14.26 45.51 -21.49
C GLU A 338 15.35 45.52 -20.42
N LEU A 339 15.90 46.71 -20.09
CA LEU A 339 16.92 46.82 -19.05
C LEU A 339 16.39 46.35 -17.68
N PHE A 340 15.15 46.71 -17.34
CA PHE A 340 14.51 46.27 -16.10
C PHE A 340 14.42 44.73 -16.00
N PHE A 341 14.01 44.07 -17.10
CA PHE A 341 13.97 42.62 -17.15
C PHE A 341 15.36 41.97 -17.12
N GLN A 342 16.33 42.53 -17.84
CA GLN A 342 17.71 42.05 -17.85
C GLN A 342 18.34 42.14 -16.45
N THR A 343 18.12 43.25 -15.73
CA THR A 343 18.57 43.43 -14.34
C THR A 343 17.90 42.42 -13.41
N SER A 344 16.57 42.25 -13.49
CA SER A 344 15.84 41.27 -12.68
C SER A 344 16.35 39.84 -12.88
N ILE A 345 16.59 39.42 -14.13
CA ILE A 345 17.13 38.10 -14.47
C ILE A 345 18.58 37.95 -13.99
N SER A 346 19.41 38.97 -14.18
CA SER A 346 20.82 38.93 -13.79
C SER A 346 20.98 38.86 -12.27
N ASN A 347 20.21 39.64 -11.53
CA ASN A 347 20.19 39.60 -10.06
C ASN A 347 19.78 38.22 -9.54
N ALA A 348 18.72 37.62 -10.09
CA ALA A 348 18.28 36.28 -9.71
C ALA A 348 19.33 35.20 -10.03
N ARG A 349 20.00 35.28 -11.20
CA ARG A 349 21.07 34.36 -11.58
C ARG A 349 22.29 34.48 -10.68
N ASN A 350 22.73 35.71 -10.41
CA ASN A 350 23.86 35.99 -9.53
C ASN A 350 23.59 35.45 -8.13
N HIS A 351 22.39 35.70 -7.59
CA HIS A 351 21.98 35.19 -6.30
C HIS A 351 22.01 33.65 -6.22
N VAL A 352 21.47 32.94 -7.23
CA VAL A 352 21.55 31.47 -7.28
C VAL A 352 23.00 30.99 -7.41
N ALA A 353 23.83 31.68 -8.19
CA ALA A 353 25.25 31.37 -8.31
C ALA A 353 25.99 31.56 -6.98
N ASP A 354 25.65 32.60 -6.21
CA ASP A 354 26.22 32.88 -4.89
C ASP A 354 25.83 31.81 -3.86
N ILE A 355 24.56 31.40 -3.83
CA ILE A 355 24.11 30.25 -3.00
C ILE A 355 24.87 28.99 -3.39
N TRP A 356 24.98 28.69 -4.68
CA TRP A 356 25.68 27.50 -5.17
C TRP A 356 27.18 27.53 -4.85
N ASN A 357 27.83 28.68 -4.99
CA ASN A 357 29.23 28.87 -4.64
C ASN A 357 29.45 28.72 -3.14
N THR A 358 28.55 29.24 -2.31
CA THR A 358 28.57 29.08 -0.85
C THR A 358 28.42 27.60 -0.46
N PHE A 359 27.46 26.89 -1.08
CA PHE A 359 27.29 25.46 -0.87
C PHE A 359 28.54 24.66 -1.27
N LYS A 360 29.10 24.93 -2.47
CA LYS A 360 30.36 24.31 -2.93
C LYS A 360 31.49 24.52 -1.93
N ARG A 361 31.66 25.74 -1.39
CA ARG A 361 32.66 26.02 -0.34
C ARG A 361 32.38 25.25 0.94
N SER A 362 31.12 25.10 1.35
CA SER A 362 30.77 24.35 2.57
C SER A 362 31.03 22.84 2.48
N ILE A 363 30.88 22.26 1.28
CA ILE A 363 31.09 20.83 1.05
C ILE A 363 32.50 20.51 0.53
N GLN A 364 33.31 21.52 0.26
CA GLN A 364 34.67 21.33 -0.24
C GLN A 364 35.48 20.60 0.83
N ARG A 365 35.74 19.31 0.60
CA ARG A 365 36.58 18.49 1.47
C ARG A 365 37.95 19.14 1.54
N LYS A 366 38.29 19.68 2.72
CA LYS A 366 39.64 20.16 3.01
C LYS A 366 40.53 18.93 3.11
N ILE A 367 41.26 18.64 2.04
CA ILE A 367 42.30 17.61 2.05
C ILE A 367 43.58 18.32 2.51
N PRO A 368 44.01 18.16 3.77
CA PRO A 368 45.32 18.65 4.16
C PRO A 368 46.37 17.93 3.31
N ARG A 369 47.44 18.65 2.93
CA ARG A 369 48.59 17.98 2.30
C ARG A 369 49.09 16.92 3.27
N LEU A 370 49.25 15.68 2.78
CA LEU A 370 49.90 14.64 3.57
C LEU A 370 51.28 15.16 3.97
N PRO A 371 51.58 15.23 5.28
CA PRO A 371 52.91 15.62 5.71
C PRO A 371 53.91 14.61 5.14
N LEU A 372 55.03 15.10 4.61
CA LEU A 372 56.09 14.27 4.01
C LEU A 372 56.70 13.29 5.03
N HIS A 373 56.47 13.52 6.33
CA HIS A 373 56.93 12.70 7.43
C HIS A 373 55.76 12.48 8.40
N ALA A 374 55.64 11.27 8.94
CA ALA A 374 54.69 10.98 10.02
C ALA A 374 55.11 11.79 11.26
N ASP A 375 54.15 12.50 11.88
CA ASP A 375 54.39 13.14 13.17
C ASP A 375 54.66 12.09 14.25
N GLU A 376 55.40 12.46 15.31
CA GLU A 376 55.80 11.51 16.36
C GLU A 376 54.63 10.72 16.93
N ASN A 377 53.46 11.33 17.12
CA ASN A 377 52.28 10.64 17.67
C ASN A 377 51.71 9.60 16.71
N SER A 378 51.81 9.83 15.40
CA SER A 378 51.42 8.88 14.36
C SER A 378 52.35 7.68 14.23
N GLN A 379 53.53 7.70 14.87
CA GLN A 379 54.42 6.53 14.97
C GLN A 379 54.02 5.57 16.11
N TYR A 380 53.12 5.98 17.00
CA TYR A 380 52.65 5.16 18.12
C TYR A 380 51.20 4.72 17.91
N LEU A 381 51.00 3.42 17.72
CA LEU A 381 49.66 2.85 17.65
C LEU A 381 49.10 2.62 19.06
N SER A 382 48.16 3.47 19.48
CA SER A 382 47.46 3.32 20.76
C SER A 382 46.37 2.23 20.67
N LEU A 383 46.64 1.06 21.25
CA LEU A 383 45.74 -0.10 21.28
C LEU A 383 44.79 -0.06 22.50
N THR A 384 44.11 1.08 22.71
CA THR A 384 43.30 1.36 23.91
C THR A 384 42.16 0.40 24.17
N ASN A 385 41.63 -0.28 23.13
CA ASN A 385 40.54 -1.26 23.26
C ASN A 385 41.00 -2.72 23.09
N SER A 386 42.29 -2.95 22.91
CA SER A 386 42.82 -4.30 22.61
C SER A 386 43.20 -5.08 23.86
N GLN A 387 43.10 -4.47 25.04
CA GLN A 387 43.48 -5.09 26.32
C GLN A 387 42.75 -6.42 26.53
N LYS A 388 41.42 -6.44 26.36
CA LYS A 388 40.59 -7.63 26.58
C LYS A 388 40.93 -8.76 25.61
N GLU A 389 41.18 -8.43 24.34
CA GLU A 389 41.56 -9.39 23.31
C GLU A 389 42.96 -9.96 23.55
N ILE A 390 43.92 -9.13 23.96
CA ILE A 390 45.27 -9.57 24.31
C ILE A 390 45.26 -10.42 25.59
N GLU A 391 44.46 -10.04 26.60
CA GLU A 391 44.25 -10.83 27.82
C GLU A 391 43.61 -12.19 27.50
N ASN A 392 42.62 -12.23 26.61
CA ASN A 392 42.00 -13.48 26.15
C ASN A 392 43.02 -14.41 25.47
N VAL A 393 43.83 -13.88 24.54
CA VAL A 393 44.86 -14.67 23.84
C VAL A 393 45.94 -15.17 24.81
N LEU A 394 46.38 -14.33 25.75
CA LEU A 394 47.36 -14.72 26.78
C LEU A 394 46.79 -15.74 27.77
N SER A 395 45.50 -15.65 28.11
CA SER A 395 44.82 -16.61 28.99
C SER A 395 44.66 -17.98 28.31
N GLN A 396 44.32 -18.01 27.02
CA GLN A 396 44.28 -19.24 26.21
C GLN A 396 45.66 -19.91 26.16
N TYR A 397 46.72 -19.13 25.95
CA TYR A 397 48.09 -19.66 25.92
C TYR A 397 48.56 -20.19 27.29
N ARG A 398 48.08 -19.62 28.40
CA ARG A 398 48.36 -20.12 29.76
C ARG A 398 47.60 -21.40 30.11
N ILE A 399 46.35 -21.54 29.63
CA ILE A 399 45.54 -22.74 29.84
C ILE A 399 46.12 -23.94 29.06
N ASP A 400 46.63 -23.71 27.84
CA ASP A 400 47.23 -24.76 27.01
C ASP A 400 48.51 -25.37 27.62
N ARG A 401 49.27 -24.63 28.45
CA ARG A 401 50.44 -25.17 29.17
C ARG A 401 50.09 -25.98 30.42
N SER A 402 48.87 -25.85 30.94
CA SER A 402 48.43 -26.54 32.16
C SER A 402 47.89 -27.96 31.89
N TRP A 403 47.61 -28.31 30.64
CA TRP A 403 46.91 -29.55 30.27
C TRP A 403 47.78 -30.59 29.56
N THR A 404 49.11 -30.49 29.69
CA THR A 404 50.04 -31.57 29.28
C THR A 404 50.48 -32.41 30.47
N SER A 405 49.54 -33.11 31.09
CA SER A 405 49.82 -34.38 31.79
C SER A 405 48.51 -35.10 32.01
N ASN A 406 48.26 -36.12 31.18
CA ASN A 406 47.64 -37.40 31.50
C ASN A 406 46.96 -37.94 30.25
N ASN A 407 47.55 -39.00 29.69
CA ASN A 407 46.83 -39.91 28.82
C ASN A 407 45.72 -40.58 29.64
N PRO A 408 44.52 -40.69 29.08
CA PRO A 408 43.82 -41.96 29.11
C PRO A 408 43.54 -42.45 27.70
N SER A 409 43.54 -43.77 27.61
CA SER A 409 43.31 -44.56 26.42
C SER A 409 41.82 -44.61 26.05
N VAL A 410 41.59 -45.06 24.81
CA VAL A 410 40.35 -45.64 24.24
C VAL A 410 39.27 -44.65 23.76
N LYS A 411 39.21 -44.58 22.43
CA LYS A 411 38.03 -44.48 21.53
C LYS A 411 36.85 -43.64 22.02
N ASP A 412 36.82 -42.39 21.56
CA ASP A 412 35.63 -41.81 20.92
C ASP A 412 36.05 -40.65 20.01
N PHE A 413 35.46 -40.60 18.81
CA PHE A 413 35.79 -39.62 17.78
C PHE A 413 35.18 -38.26 18.17
N THR A 414 35.77 -37.55 19.14
CA THR A 414 35.43 -36.15 19.43
C THR A 414 36.42 -35.25 18.70
N PRO A 415 36.05 -34.64 17.55
CA PRO A 415 36.97 -33.75 16.86
C PRO A 415 37.21 -32.50 17.71
N LYS A 416 38.44 -32.34 18.21
CA LYS A 416 38.98 -31.09 18.76
C LYS A 416 39.12 -30.06 17.63
N ARG A 417 38.02 -29.56 17.06
CA ARG A 417 38.04 -28.46 16.06
C ARG A 417 36.78 -27.61 16.17
N SER A 418 36.98 -26.31 16.44
CA SER A 418 36.01 -25.19 16.28
C SER A 418 34.69 -25.27 17.08
N ASN A 419 34.39 -24.22 17.86
CA ASN A 419 33.09 -24.02 18.50
C ASN A 419 31.89 -24.12 17.52
N ALA A 420 32.11 -23.89 16.22
CA ALA A 420 31.07 -23.97 15.19
C ALA A 420 30.63 -25.41 14.90
N PHE A 421 31.55 -26.38 14.84
CA PHE A 421 31.19 -27.79 14.60
C PHE A 421 30.44 -28.38 15.79
N LYS A 422 30.87 -28.05 17.02
CA LYS A 422 30.16 -28.45 18.23
C LYS A 422 28.73 -27.89 18.26
N LYS A 423 28.54 -26.62 17.88
CA LYS A 423 27.22 -26.00 17.78
C LYS A 423 26.35 -26.67 16.71
N PHE A 424 26.93 -26.98 15.54
CA PHE A 424 26.26 -27.73 14.48
C PHE A 424 25.82 -29.12 14.99
N ALA A 425 26.75 -29.95 15.47
CA ALA A 425 26.46 -31.31 15.93
C ALA A 425 25.43 -31.33 17.07
N ASN A 426 25.55 -30.42 18.04
CA ASN A 426 24.59 -30.32 19.15
C ASN A 426 23.16 -30.02 18.67
N ASN A 427 22.99 -29.22 17.61
CA ASN A 427 21.67 -28.89 17.06
C ASN A 427 21.00 -30.11 16.41
N TYR A 428 21.74 -30.89 15.63
CA TYR A 428 21.18 -32.11 15.01
C TYR A 428 20.94 -33.20 16.06
N ASN A 429 21.83 -33.34 17.05
CA ASN A 429 21.64 -34.29 18.14
C ASN A 429 20.41 -33.93 18.99
N SER A 430 20.17 -32.64 19.29
CA SER A 430 18.99 -32.22 20.06
C SER A 430 17.67 -32.45 19.30
N LEU A 431 17.67 -32.27 17.98
CA LEU A 431 16.52 -32.57 17.13
C LEU A 431 16.27 -34.08 17.07
N SER A 432 17.32 -34.86 16.80
CA SER A 432 17.24 -36.32 16.74
C SER A 432 16.76 -36.94 18.06
N GLU A 433 17.25 -36.48 19.21
CA GLU A 433 16.81 -37.00 20.51
C GLU A 433 15.33 -36.69 20.78
N ARG A 434 14.81 -35.51 20.37
CA ARG A 434 13.37 -35.21 20.46
C ARG A 434 12.52 -36.09 19.55
N GLU A 435 13.03 -36.40 18.36
CA GLU A 435 12.34 -37.25 17.38
C GLU A 435 12.32 -38.73 17.80
N ARG A 436 13.29 -39.17 18.61
CA ARG A 436 13.39 -40.55 19.13
C ARG A 436 12.42 -40.87 20.26
N VAL A 437 11.93 -39.85 20.97
CA VAL A 437 10.97 -40.01 22.08
C VAL A 437 9.77 -40.83 21.59
N SER A 438 9.46 -41.92 22.30
CA SER A 438 8.32 -42.78 21.97
C SER A 438 7.01 -42.02 22.14
N ASP A 439 6.01 -42.28 21.31
CA ASP A 439 4.67 -41.66 21.44
C ASP A 439 4.05 -41.96 22.82
N GLU A 440 4.39 -43.10 23.45
CA GLU A 440 4.02 -43.48 24.83
C GLU A 440 4.76 -42.71 25.93
N ALA A 441 5.88 -42.07 25.59
CA ALA A 441 6.71 -41.27 26.48
C ALA A 441 6.33 -39.78 26.47
N LEU A 442 5.38 -39.35 25.63
CA LEU A 442 4.66 -38.08 25.74
C LEU A 442 3.73 -38.13 26.96
N LYS A 443 4.30 -38.31 28.15
CA LYS A 443 3.60 -38.16 29.41
C LYS A 443 3.55 -36.67 29.73
N PHE A 444 2.38 -36.08 29.53
CA PHE A 444 2.13 -34.72 29.97
C PHE A 444 1.99 -34.71 31.50
N PRO A 445 2.46 -33.66 32.19
CA PRO A 445 2.22 -33.50 33.63
C PRO A 445 0.72 -33.55 33.95
N ASP A 446 0.33 -33.66 35.22
CA ASP A 446 -1.06 -33.50 35.71
C ASP A 446 -1.56 -32.03 35.56
N ASN A 447 -1.33 -31.43 34.40
CA ASN A 447 -1.78 -30.09 34.02
C ASN A 447 -3.23 -30.17 33.52
N SER A 448 -3.92 -29.02 33.51
CA SER A 448 -5.26 -28.95 32.93
C SER A 448 -5.21 -29.20 31.41
N ALA A 449 -6.30 -29.73 30.84
CA ALA A 449 -6.39 -29.97 29.40
C ALA A 449 -6.17 -28.68 28.57
N GLU A 450 -6.53 -27.52 29.12
CA GLU A 450 -6.30 -26.20 28.50
C GLU A 450 -4.81 -25.86 28.41
N GLU A 451 -4.05 -26.04 29.51
CA GLU A 451 -2.61 -25.79 29.56
C GLU A 451 -1.86 -26.74 28.63
N THR A 452 -2.21 -28.04 28.65
CA THR A 452 -1.59 -29.04 27.76
C THR A 452 -1.81 -28.70 26.28
N CYS A 453 -2.99 -28.21 25.91
CA CYS A 453 -3.25 -27.70 24.55
C CYS A 453 -2.29 -26.56 24.16
N ILE A 454 -2.10 -25.59 25.05
CA ILE A 454 -1.23 -24.44 24.79
C ILE A 454 0.24 -24.89 24.69
N GLU A 455 0.70 -25.73 25.62
CA GLU A 455 2.06 -26.28 25.63
C GLU A 455 2.38 -27.07 24.35
N LEU A 456 1.45 -27.92 23.89
CA LEU A 456 1.61 -28.68 22.64
C LEU A 456 1.72 -27.77 21.42
N ALA A 457 0.89 -26.74 21.32
CA ALA A 457 0.98 -25.77 20.23
C ALA A 457 2.33 -25.03 20.24
N VAL A 458 2.83 -24.65 21.41
CA VAL A 458 4.15 -24.02 21.58
C VAL A 458 5.28 -25.00 21.21
N MET A 459 5.19 -26.27 21.59
CA MET A 459 6.15 -27.30 21.20
C MET A 459 6.24 -27.47 19.69
N ILE A 460 5.09 -27.54 18.99
CA ILE A 460 5.05 -27.62 17.52
C ILE A 460 5.73 -26.40 16.88
N TRP A 461 5.43 -25.20 17.37
CA TRP A 461 6.00 -23.96 16.83
C TRP A 461 7.51 -23.85 17.06
N ASN A 462 7.97 -24.15 18.28
CA ASN A 462 9.40 -24.14 18.64
C ASN A 462 10.18 -25.18 17.83
N TYR A 463 9.66 -26.41 17.74
CA TYR A 463 10.29 -27.46 16.97
C TYR A 463 10.39 -27.09 15.49
N TYR A 464 9.32 -26.56 14.89
CA TYR A 464 9.34 -26.10 13.49
C TYR A 464 10.45 -25.07 13.23
N ASN A 465 10.59 -24.06 14.08
CA ASN A 465 11.58 -23.01 13.89
C ASN A 465 13.03 -23.49 14.03
N GLU A 466 13.27 -24.53 14.83
CA GLU A 466 14.59 -25.13 15.01
C GLU A 466 14.91 -26.16 13.92
N ALA A 467 13.94 -27.02 13.58
CA ALA A 467 14.10 -28.11 12.61
C ALA A 467 14.10 -27.62 11.15
N LYS A 468 13.27 -26.62 10.81
CA LYS A 468 13.17 -26.10 9.44
C LYS A 468 14.52 -25.69 8.85
N PRO A 469 15.33 -24.82 9.49
CA PRO A 469 16.61 -24.41 8.92
C PRO A 469 17.62 -25.55 8.88
N ALA A 470 17.58 -26.49 9.83
CA ALA A 470 18.48 -27.64 9.88
C ALA A 470 18.20 -28.65 8.76
N TYR A 471 16.93 -28.91 8.46
CA TYR A 471 16.53 -29.98 7.52
C TYR A 471 16.21 -29.51 6.11
N ASN A 472 16.27 -28.20 5.83
CA ASN A 472 16.09 -27.68 4.48
C ASN A 472 17.05 -28.34 3.48
N GLY A 473 16.52 -28.87 2.38
CA GLY A 473 17.30 -29.54 1.33
C GLY A 473 17.53 -31.04 1.54
N ASN A 474 17.07 -31.63 2.66
CA ASN A 474 17.13 -33.07 2.89
C ASN A 474 15.70 -33.66 3.01
N PRO A 475 15.21 -34.38 1.98
CA PRO A 475 13.87 -34.98 1.97
C PRO A 475 13.60 -35.98 3.12
N GLU A 476 14.58 -36.79 3.51
CA GLU A 476 14.42 -37.77 4.58
C GLU A 476 14.26 -37.06 5.93
N GLN A 477 15.13 -36.09 6.23
CA GLN A 477 15.04 -35.32 7.48
C GLN A 477 13.78 -34.44 7.53
N LYS A 478 13.36 -33.87 6.39
CA LYS A 478 12.05 -33.20 6.28
C LYS A 478 10.89 -34.13 6.57
N SER A 479 10.99 -35.39 6.15
CA SER A 479 9.94 -36.37 6.40
C SER A 479 9.79 -36.70 7.89
N ILE A 480 10.92 -36.84 8.60
CA ILE A 480 10.92 -37.00 10.06
C ILE A 480 10.34 -35.78 10.76
N MET A 481 10.70 -34.58 10.31
CA MET A 481 10.15 -33.32 10.84
C MET A 481 8.63 -33.24 10.70
N ILE A 482 8.11 -33.50 9.50
CA ILE A 482 6.67 -33.48 9.24
C ILE A 482 5.97 -34.55 10.08
N LEU A 483 6.50 -35.76 10.12
CA LEU A 483 5.94 -36.85 10.93
C LEU A 483 5.89 -36.48 12.42
N HIS A 484 6.99 -35.97 12.98
CA HIS A 484 7.05 -35.58 14.38
C HIS A 484 6.06 -34.45 14.71
N MET A 485 5.96 -33.42 13.86
CA MET A 485 4.96 -32.37 14.05
C MET A 485 3.52 -32.91 13.96
N MET A 486 3.25 -33.88 13.07
CA MET A 486 1.93 -34.50 12.95
C MET A 486 1.58 -35.36 14.17
N VAL A 487 2.56 -36.07 14.76
CA VAL A 487 2.36 -36.81 16.03
C VAL A 487 1.97 -35.83 17.15
N LEU A 488 2.70 -34.72 17.31
CA LEU A 488 2.37 -33.69 18.30
C LEU A 488 0.99 -33.07 18.03
N TRP A 489 0.64 -32.85 16.76
CA TRP A 489 -0.65 -32.32 16.37
C TRP A 489 -1.80 -33.27 16.65
N VAL A 490 -1.62 -34.59 16.49
CA VAL A 490 -2.64 -35.59 16.85
C VAL A 490 -2.98 -35.50 18.33
N GLU A 491 -1.97 -35.41 19.20
CA GLU A 491 -2.21 -35.21 20.63
C GLU A 491 -2.91 -33.87 20.92
N LEU A 492 -2.45 -32.80 20.26
CA LEU A 492 -3.08 -31.49 20.38
C LEU A 492 -4.56 -31.50 19.95
N ASP A 493 -4.90 -32.17 18.84
CA ASP A 493 -6.27 -32.30 18.34
C ASP A 493 -7.15 -33.14 19.29
N LYS A 494 -6.60 -34.19 19.91
CA LYS A 494 -7.32 -34.97 20.93
C LYS A 494 -7.72 -34.13 22.15
N PHE A 495 -6.84 -33.25 22.63
CA PHE A 495 -7.18 -32.34 23.72
C PHE A 495 -8.12 -31.22 23.27
N ALA A 496 -7.86 -30.61 22.11
CA ALA A 496 -8.68 -29.52 21.59
C ALA A 496 -10.13 -29.96 21.30
N THR A 497 -10.32 -31.16 20.73
CA THR A 497 -11.66 -31.71 20.47
C THR A 497 -12.41 -32.14 21.72
N LYS A 498 -11.71 -32.44 22.83
CA LYS A 498 -12.34 -32.62 24.15
C LYS A 498 -12.82 -31.30 24.75
N LEU A 499 -11.99 -30.25 24.66
CA LEU A 499 -12.34 -28.91 25.15
C LEU A 499 -13.43 -28.24 24.30
N TYR A 500 -13.37 -28.43 22.98
CA TYR A 500 -14.26 -27.81 22.01
C TYR A 500 -14.88 -28.88 21.09
N PRO A 501 -15.90 -29.64 21.55
CA PRO A 501 -16.51 -30.72 20.79
C PRO A 501 -17.01 -30.31 19.40
N LEU A 502 -17.41 -29.04 19.23
CA LEU A 502 -17.82 -28.46 17.95
C LEU A 502 -16.76 -28.60 16.86
N LEU A 503 -15.46 -28.69 17.21
CA LEU A 503 -14.38 -28.94 16.25
C LEU A 503 -14.65 -30.21 15.44
N LEU A 504 -15.20 -31.27 16.05
CA LEU A 504 -15.43 -32.57 15.42
C LEU A 504 -16.33 -32.47 14.17
N ASP A 505 -17.24 -31.49 14.13
CA ASP A 505 -18.13 -31.25 13.00
C ASP A 505 -17.41 -30.68 11.76
N TYR A 506 -16.24 -30.08 11.95
CA TYR A 506 -15.44 -29.45 10.90
C TYR A 506 -14.30 -30.34 10.45
N HIS A 507 -13.97 -30.24 9.16
CA HIS A 507 -12.83 -30.94 8.59
C HIS A 507 -11.52 -30.30 9.09
N PRO A 508 -10.51 -31.09 9.52
CA PRO A 508 -9.25 -30.57 10.07
C PRO A 508 -8.33 -29.89 9.04
N GLY A 509 -8.72 -29.88 7.76
CA GLY A 509 -7.94 -29.35 6.63
C GLY A 509 -6.86 -30.31 6.10
N ILE A 510 -6.42 -31.29 6.89
CA ILE A 510 -5.38 -32.26 6.52
C ILE A 510 -6.02 -33.62 6.22
N SER A 511 -5.66 -34.25 5.09
CA SER A 511 -6.07 -35.63 4.73
C SER A 511 -4.92 -36.62 4.89
N SER A 512 -5.23 -37.87 5.25
CA SER A 512 -4.22 -38.92 5.49
C SER A 512 -3.28 -39.15 4.30
N GLY A 513 -3.80 -39.10 3.06
CA GLY A 513 -3.03 -39.30 1.84
C GLY A 513 -1.94 -38.24 1.58
N LEU A 514 -1.99 -37.07 2.25
CA LEU A 514 -0.93 -36.06 2.14
C LEU A 514 0.42 -36.57 2.67
N LEU A 515 0.39 -37.54 3.59
CA LEU A 515 1.57 -38.07 4.24
C LEU A 515 2.15 -39.30 3.53
N ASP A 516 1.52 -39.78 2.46
CA ASP A 516 2.02 -40.95 1.73
C ASP A 516 3.37 -40.69 1.04
N VAL A 517 3.68 -39.41 0.79
CA VAL A 517 4.91 -38.98 0.12
C VAL A 517 6.14 -38.99 1.03
N LEU A 518 5.96 -39.13 2.35
CA LEU A 518 7.05 -39.11 3.33
C LEU A 518 8.09 -40.21 3.03
N GLN A 519 9.37 -39.86 3.16
CA GLN A 519 10.53 -40.74 2.98
C GLN A 519 11.04 -41.21 4.35
N LEU A 520 10.74 -42.47 4.70
CA LEU A 520 10.99 -43.04 6.03
C LEU A 520 11.81 -44.33 5.92
N SER A 521 13.07 -44.27 6.36
CA SER A 521 13.99 -45.42 6.36
C SER A 521 13.67 -46.45 7.44
N SER A 522 13.18 -45.99 8.61
CA SER A 522 12.86 -46.83 9.77
C SER A 522 11.45 -47.43 9.74
N LEU A 523 11.33 -48.69 10.17
CA LEU A 523 10.03 -49.33 10.40
C LEU A 523 9.27 -48.66 11.55
N LYS A 524 9.97 -48.17 12.59
CA LYS A 524 9.35 -47.47 13.73
C LYS A 524 8.57 -46.25 13.25
N ASP A 525 9.16 -45.44 12.38
CA ASP A 525 8.51 -44.23 11.86
C ASP A 525 7.37 -44.57 10.89
N SER A 526 7.46 -45.69 10.16
CA SER A 526 6.34 -46.19 9.35
C SER A 526 5.13 -46.58 10.21
N ILE A 527 5.36 -47.17 11.40
CA ILE A 527 4.31 -47.49 12.37
C ILE A 527 3.68 -46.22 12.93
N ARG A 528 4.50 -45.23 13.34
CA ARG A 528 4.02 -43.92 13.82
C ARG A 528 3.16 -43.22 12.77
N LEU A 529 3.61 -43.24 11.51
CA LEU A 529 2.87 -42.69 10.38
C LEU A 529 1.51 -43.40 10.20
N ASN A 530 1.45 -44.72 10.33
CA ASN A 530 0.17 -45.45 10.24
C ASN A 530 -0.82 -45.00 11.32
N ALA A 531 -0.36 -44.81 12.56
CA ALA A 531 -1.20 -44.33 13.66
C ALA A 531 -1.72 -42.90 13.42
N VAL A 532 -0.88 -42.00 12.92
CA VAL A 532 -1.27 -40.63 12.53
C VAL A 532 -2.32 -40.66 11.42
N GLN A 533 -2.09 -41.45 10.36
CA GLN A 533 -3.02 -41.54 9.23
C GLN A 533 -4.38 -42.12 9.63
N GLU A 534 -4.38 -43.13 10.50
CA GLU A 534 -5.61 -43.70 11.09
C GLU A 534 -6.42 -42.68 11.87
N TYR A 535 -5.74 -41.88 12.70
CA TYR A 535 -6.38 -40.82 13.46
C TYR A 535 -7.01 -39.79 12.53
N ILE A 536 -6.28 -39.32 11.51
CA ILE A 536 -6.78 -38.34 10.55
C ILE A 536 -7.99 -38.88 9.77
N GLU A 537 -7.94 -40.12 9.29
CA GLU A 537 -9.09 -40.76 8.61
C GLU A 537 -10.32 -40.82 9.51
N THR A 538 -10.13 -41.22 10.77
CA THR A 538 -11.21 -41.24 11.77
C THR A 538 -11.76 -39.84 12.02
N ARG A 539 -10.88 -38.83 12.08
CA ARG A 539 -11.25 -37.43 12.31
C ARG A 539 -12.00 -36.81 11.12
N CYS A 540 -11.60 -37.13 9.90
CA CYS A 540 -12.25 -36.69 8.66
C CYS A 540 -13.62 -37.37 8.48
N THR A 541 -13.73 -38.67 8.75
CA THR A 541 -15.01 -39.41 8.62
C THR A 541 -16.05 -38.98 9.65
N ARG A 542 -15.62 -38.51 10.82
CA ARG A 542 -16.51 -37.92 11.84
C ARG A 542 -17.00 -36.51 11.50
N SER A 543 -16.35 -35.79 10.58
CA SER A 543 -16.77 -34.44 10.23
C SER A 543 -18.10 -34.43 9.48
N LEU A 544 -19.02 -33.57 9.93
CA LEU A 544 -20.36 -33.42 9.32
C LEU A 544 -20.34 -32.51 8.09
N SER A 545 -19.25 -31.78 7.88
CA SER A 545 -19.09 -30.80 6.82
C SER A 545 -17.68 -30.85 6.23
N ARG A 546 -17.58 -30.52 4.94
CA ARG A 546 -16.28 -30.30 4.26
C ARG A 546 -15.63 -28.96 4.63
N ARG A 547 -16.32 -28.13 5.42
CA ARG A 547 -15.83 -26.83 5.86
C ARG A 547 -14.71 -26.95 6.88
N THR A 548 -13.83 -25.96 6.90
CA THR A 548 -12.76 -25.84 7.89
C THR A 548 -13.02 -24.67 8.84
N ILE A 549 -12.28 -24.61 9.95
CA ILE A 549 -12.32 -23.46 10.87
C ILE A 549 -11.64 -22.19 10.29
N PHE A 550 -11.04 -22.28 9.09
CA PHE A 550 -10.35 -21.19 8.40
C PHE A 550 -11.20 -20.55 7.29
N ASP A 551 -12.37 -21.11 7.03
CA ASP A 551 -13.32 -20.58 6.04
C ASP A 551 -13.81 -19.18 6.48
N ASP A 552 -14.07 -18.30 5.51
CA ASP A 552 -14.55 -16.95 5.85
C ASP A 552 -15.90 -16.97 6.59
N PRO A 553 -16.17 -15.93 7.42
CA PRO A 553 -17.44 -15.77 8.13
C PRO A 553 -18.64 -15.77 7.18
N THR A 554 -19.26 -16.94 7.03
CA THR A 554 -20.46 -17.19 6.22
C THR A 554 -21.38 -18.11 7.01
N ALA A 555 -22.67 -18.15 6.68
CA ALA A 555 -23.66 -18.91 7.45
C ALA A 555 -23.19 -20.37 7.68
N GLY A 556 -23.14 -20.79 8.94
CA GLY A 556 -22.62 -22.10 9.37
C GLY A 556 -21.10 -22.18 9.57
N CYS A 557 -20.38 -21.06 9.58
CA CYS A 557 -18.96 -21.03 9.96
C CYS A 557 -18.78 -21.37 11.45
N PHE A 558 -17.55 -21.77 11.82
CA PHE A 558 -17.26 -22.20 13.20
C PHE A 558 -17.61 -21.13 14.22
N ALA A 559 -17.21 -19.87 13.97
CA ALA A 559 -17.42 -18.78 14.91
C ALA A 559 -18.91 -18.48 15.19
N GLU A 560 -19.76 -18.56 14.17
CA GLU A 560 -21.22 -18.43 14.35
C GLU A 560 -21.78 -19.57 15.19
N ARG A 561 -21.47 -20.82 14.83
CA ARG A 561 -21.98 -21.98 15.58
C ARG A 561 -21.45 -22.02 17.00
N TYR A 562 -20.20 -21.60 17.22
CA TYR A 562 -19.62 -21.48 18.55
C TYR A 562 -20.37 -20.44 19.38
N PHE A 563 -20.64 -19.26 18.80
CA PHE A 563 -21.44 -18.23 19.47
C PHE A 563 -22.83 -18.75 19.87
N ASP A 564 -23.50 -19.54 19.01
CA ASP A 564 -24.87 -19.99 19.25
C ASP A 564 -24.96 -21.25 20.14
N LEU A 565 -24.00 -22.18 20.06
CA LEU A 565 -24.14 -23.55 20.59
C LEU A 565 -23.12 -23.92 21.68
N SER A 566 -22.07 -23.11 21.89
CA SER A 566 -21.04 -23.44 22.90
C SER A 566 -21.49 -23.12 24.33
N GLU A 567 -20.78 -23.68 25.31
CA GLU A 567 -20.93 -23.32 26.73
C GLU A 567 -20.65 -21.82 26.99
N ASP A 568 -19.81 -21.21 26.16
CA ASP A 568 -19.47 -19.79 26.18
C ASP A 568 -20.54 -18.87 25.58
N SER A 569 -21.63 -19.42 25.03
CA SER A 569 -22.68 -18.65 24.35
C SER A 569 -23.24 -17.52 25.23
N LEU A 570 -23.54 -17.80 26.51
CA LEU A 570 -24.08 -16.80 27.43
C LEU A 570 -23.09 -15.64 27.65
N ARG A 571 -21.79 -15.95 27.79
CA ARG A 571 -20.72 -14.96 27.95
C ARG A 571 -20.61 -14.05 26.71
N LEU A 572 -20.68 -14.63 25.52
CA LEU A 572 -20.61 -13.89 24.25
C LEU A 572 -21.89 -13.07 23.98
N GLN A 573 -23.07 -13.56 24.36
CA GLN A 573 -24.32 -12.80 24.29
C GLN A 573 -24.33 -11.60 25.27
N ASN A 574 -23.77 -11.78 26.47
CA ASN A 574 -23.57 -10.67 27.41
C ASN A 574 -22.59 -9.63 26.86
N LEU A 575 -21.51 -10.05 26.20
CA LEU A 575 -20.59 -9.16 25.50
C LEU A 575 -21.31 -8.37 24.40
N ARG A 576 -22.13 -9.05 23.58
CA ARG A 576 -22.94 -8.41 22.54
C ARG A 576 -23.85 -7.32 23.12
N SER A 577 -24.61 -7.66 24.16
CA SER A 577 -25.51 -6.72 24.84
C SER A 577 -24.78 -5.51 25.40
N LYS A 578 -23.58 -5.70 25.96
CA LYS A 578 -22.71 -4.62 26.46
C LYS A 578 -22.24 -3.70 25.33
N ILE A 579 -21.84 -4.26 24.18
CA ILE A 579 -21.41 -3.49 23.01
C ILE A 579 -22.59 -2.71 22.42
N GLU A 580 -23.74 -3.34 22.25
CA GLU A 580 -24.96 -2.71 21.71
C GLU A 580 -25.47 -1.59 22.63
N SER A 581 -25.48 -1.80 23.96
CA SER A 581 -25.84 -0.74 24.91
C SER A 581 -24.86 0.45 24.85
N GLN A 582 -23.56 0.19 24.71
CA GLN A 582 -22.59 1.28 24.54
C GLN A 582 -22.71 1.97 23.18
N ALA A 583 -23.05 1.24 22.12
CA ALA A 583 -23.34 1.78 20.80
C ALA A 583 -24.52 2.77 20.87
N GLN A 584 -25.62 2.37 21.51
CA GLN A 584 -26.80 3.21 21.68
C GLN A 584 -26.48 4.50 22.46
N ASN A 585 -25.80 4.39 23.60
CA ASN A 585 -25.39 5.56 24.38
C ASN A 585 -24.48 6.53 23.58
N ASN A 586 -23.59 5.97 22.75
CA ASN A 586 -22.73 6.79 21.89
C ASN A 586 -23.52 7.47 20.77
N TYR A 587 -24.51 6.79 20.21
CA TYR A 587 -25.43 7.33 19.22
C TYR A 587 -26.25 8.48 19.82
N ASP A 588 -26.88 8.28 20.97
CA ASP A 588 -27.71 9.30 21.64
C ASP A 588 -26.89 10.56 21.97
N ARG A 589 -25.67 10.38 22.49
CA ARG A 589 -24.73 11.48 22.72
C ARG A 589 -24.35 12.21 21.43
N LYS A 590 -24.23 11.49 20.31
CA LYS A 590 -23.94 12.09 19.00
C LYS A 590 -25.12 12.90 18.48
N VAL A 591 -26.36 12.43 18.70
CA VAL A 591 -27.59 13.16 18.37
C VAL A 591 -27.64 14.47 19.16
N GLN A 592 -27.36 14.44 20.46
CA GLN A 592 -27.32 15.66 21.29
C GLN A 592 -26.21 16.63 20.84
N GLU A 593 -25.01 16.14 20.53
CA GLU A 593 -23.92 16.96 19.99
C GLU A 593 -24.34 17.65 18.67
N TRP A 594 -25.02 16.91 17.79
CA TRP A 594 -25.51 17.44 16.52
C TRP A 594 -26.58 18.51 16.71
N GLN A 595 -27.54 18.31 17.61
CA GLN A 595 -28.59 19.29 17.93
C GLN A 595 -27.97 20.59 18.44
N GLN A 596 -27.10 20.52 19.46
CA GLN A 596 -26.45 21.69 20.04
C GLN A 596 -25.63 22.49 19.01
N LYS A 597 -24.85 21.78 18.17
CA LYS A 597 -24.05 22.45 17.14
C LYS A 597 -24.91 23.01 16.01
N SER A 598 -26.04 22.39 15.68
CA SER A 598 -27.00 22.94 14.71
C SER A 598 -27.60 24.24 15.22
N GLU A 599 -28.04 24.29 16.48
CA GLU A 599 -28.58 25.51 17.10
C GLU A 599 -27.57 26.66 17.14
N ILE A 600 -26.31 26.36 17.52
CA ILE A 600 -25.22 27.36 17.50
C ILE A 600 -24.98 27.87 16.08
N PHE A 601 -24.97 26.97 15.09
CA PHE A 601 -24.78 27.35 13.69
C PHE A 601 -25.91 28.25 13.20
N GLU A 602 -27.17 27.90 13.46
CA GLU A 602 -28.33 28.75 13.12
C GLU A 602 -28.29 30.11 13.81
N ALA A 603 -27.88 30.16 15.09
CA ALA A 603 -27.72 31.41 15.82
C ALA A 603 -26.61 32.30 15.22
N LEU A 604 -25.48 31.71 14.81
CA LEU A 604 -24.41 32.43 14.12
C LEU A 604 -24.90 32.96 12.76
N GLN A 605 -25.63 32.15 11.99
CA GLN A 605 -26.19 32.59 10.70
C GLN A 605 -27.15 33.78 10.87
N LYS A 606 -28.02 33.76 11.89
CA LYS A 606 -28.88 34.91 12.22
C LYS A 606 -28.07 36.17 12.54
N LYS A 607 -27.00 36.07 13.34
CA LYS A 607 -26.12 37.21 13.65
C LYS A 607 -25.39 37.75 12.42
N ILE A 608 -24.93 36.87 11.54
CA ILE A 608 -24.26 37.23 10.29
C ILE A 608 -25.22 38.01 9.39
N ALA A 609 -26.45 37.52 9.22
CA ALA A 609 -27.47 38.17 8.39
C ALA A 609 -27.87 39.58 8.89
N LEU A 610 -27.80 39.81 10.20
CA LEU A 610 -28.15 41.08 10.85
C LEU A 610 -26.98 42.08 10.96
N SER A 611 -25.75 41.69 10.56
CA SER A 611 -24.55 42.55 10.67
C SER A 611 -23.97 42.93 9.31
N SER A 612 -23.25 44.06 9.26
CA SER A 612 -22.54 44.55 8.08
C SER A 612 -21.03 44.55 8.29
N CYS A 613 -20.25 44.44 7.22
CA CYS A 613 -18.79 44.53 7.30
C CYS A 613 -18.33 45.95 7.69
N THR A 614 -17.26 46.06 8.48
CA THR A 614 -16.63 47.34 8.83
C THR A 614 -15.42 47.63 7.94
N TYR A 615 -15.27 48.87 7.50
CA TYR A 615 -14.23 49.33 6.57
C TYR A 615 -13.44 50.52 7.15
N ILE A 616 -12.16 50.59 6.81
CA ILE A 616 -11.17 51.62 7.21
C ILE A 616 -10.51 52.21 5.96
N ASN A 617 -10.16 53.50 5.96
CA ASN A 617 -9.51 54.12 4.81
C ASN A 617 -8.06 53.62 4.65
N ASN A 618 -7.65 53.38 3.41
CA ASN A 618 -6.33 52.88 3.07
C ASN A 618 -5.37 54.00 2.61
N ARG A 619 -4.07 53.68 2.61
CA ARG A 619 -2.98 54.62 2.26
C ARG A 619 -2.97 55.11 0.81
N HIS A 620 -3.83 54.55 -0.04
CA HIS A 620 -3.93 54.87 -1.47
C HIS A 620 -5.23 55.60 -1.84
N GLY A 621 -6.03 56.01 -0.85
CA GLY A 621 -7.29 56.74 -1.05
C GLY A 621 -8.51 55.86 -1.31
N GLY A 622 -8.40 54.54 -1.10
CA GLY A 622 -9.51 53.57 -1.10
C GLY A 622 -9.93 53.14 0.31
N VAL A 623 -10.81 52.15 0.41
CA VAL A 623 -11.27 51.55 1.68
C VAL A 623 -10.78 50.10 1.79
N ASP A 624 -10.09 49.78 2.88
CA ASP A 624 -9.72 48.44 3.31
C ASP A 624 -10.74 47.92 4.33
N HIS A 625 -10.93 46.60 4.43
CA HIS A 625 -11.80 46.01 5.44
C HIS A 625 -11.09 45.94 6.80
N ASP A 626 -11.81 46.22 7.89
CA ASP A 626 -11.27 46.12 9.24
C ASP A 626 -10.83 44.68 9.52
N LYS A 627 -9.62 44.52 10.07
CA LYS A 627 -9.09 43.21 10.46
C LYS A 627 -9.94 42.56 11.56
N ASN A 628 -10.63 43.37 12.37
CA ASN A 628 -11.41 42.96 13.54
C ASN A 628 -12.94 42.94 13.30
N CYS A 629 -13.38 42.90 12.05
CA CYS A 629 -14.82 42.86 11.71
C CYS A 629 -15.55 41.65 12.32
N GLU A 630 -16.58 41.94 13.13
CA GLU A 630 -17.38 40.94 13.86
C GLU A 630 -18.20 40.04 12.92
N LYS A 631 -18.80 40.59 11.85
CA LYS A 631 -19.51 39.79 10.82
C LYS A 631 -18.60 38.71 10.24
N CYS A 632 -17.37 39.10 9.89
CA CYS A 632 -16.37 38.18 9.35
C CYS A 632 -15.91 37.14 10.37
N ASP A 633 -15.73 37.49 11.65
CA ASP A 633 -15.35 36.54 12.69
C ASP A 633 -16.45 35.49 12.92
N ASN A 634 -17.70 35.91 13.07
CA ASN A 634 -18.83 35.00 13.24
C ASN A 634 -19.00 34.05 12.03
N GLN A 635 -18.78 34.55 10.82
CA GLN A 635 -18.77 33.72 9.61
C GLN A 635 -17.62 32.72 9.57
N HIS A 636 -16.41 33.12 9.98
CA HIS A 636 -15.27 32.21 10.10
C HIS A 636 -15.55 31.10 11.12
N ARG A 637 -16.15 31.47 12.26
CA ARG A 637 -16.58 30.49 13.27
C ARG A 637 -17.57 29.51 12.69
N ALA A 638 -18.64 29.98 12.03
CA ALA A 638 -19.64 29.14 11.39
C ALA A 638 -19.03 28.18 10.34
N ASN A 639 -18.18 28.70 9.44
CA ASN A 639 -17.55 27.92 8.38
C ASN A 639 -16.55 26.85 8.90
N ARG A 640 -16.02 27.03 10.12
CA ARG A 640 -15.11 26.08 10.77
C ARG A 640 -15.83 25.10 11.70
N MET A 641 -17.14 25.25 11.89
CA MET A 641 -17.91 24.32 12.70
C MET A 641 -17.96 22.95 12.02
N THR A 642 -17.47 21.95 12.74
CA THR A 642 -17.46 20.56 12.29
C THR A 642 -18.02 19.64 13.36
N ILE A 643 -18.57 18.52 12.92
CA ILE A 643 -18.99 17.42 13.78
C ILE A 643 -18.34 16.13 13.29
N GLN A 644 -17.90 15.31 14.24
CA GLN A 644 -17.26 14.04 13.92
C GLN A 644 -18.30 12.98 13.59
N ILE A 645 -18.07 12.20 12.53
CA ILE A 645 -18.92 11.06 12.15
C ILE A 645 -18.95 9.99 13.25
N HIS A 646 -20.03 9.21 13.27
CA HIS A 646 -20.25 8.07 14.13
C HIS A 646 -20.48 6.83 13.26
N GLU A 647 -19.79 5.74 13.55
CA GLU A 647 -19.95 4.45 12.87
C GLU A 647 -20.37 3.41 13.92
N HIS A 648 -21.39 2.60 13.62
CA HIS A 648 -21.81 1.53 14.52
C HIS A 648 -20.63 0.56 14.78
N PRO A 649 -20.45 0.01 15.99
CA PRO A 649 -19.30 -0.83 16.32
C PRO A 649 -19.34 -2.23 15.67
N LEU A 650 -20.51 -2.83 15.51
CA LEU A 650 -20.67 -4.18 14.96
C LEU A 650 -21.16 -4.14 13.51
N PRO A 651 -20.66 -5.05 12.63
CA PRO A 651 -21.16 -5.23 11.27
C PRO A 651 -22.67 -5.44 11.21
N GLU A 652 -23.33 -4.93 10.17
CA GLU A 652 -24.76 -5.13 9.94
C GLU A 652 -25.10 -6.62 9.69
N ASN A 653 -24.20 -7.34 9.01
CA ASN A 653 -24.39 -8.76 8.77
C ASN A 653 -24.30 -9.56 10.09
N PRO A 654 -25.35 -10.32 10.48
CA PRO A 654 -25.40 -11.01 11.76
C PRO A 654 -24.31 -12.08 11.92
N VAL A 655 -23.94 -12.78 10.84
CA VAL A 655 -22.87 -13.79 10.86
C VAL A 655 -21.52 -13.13 11.12
N HIS A 656 -21.26 -12.00 10.45
CA HIS A 656 -20.05 -11.22 10.67
C HIS A 656 -19.98 -10.68 12.11
N ALA A 657 -21.09 -10.17 12.65
CA ALA A 657 -21.17 -9.69 14.02
C ALA A 657 -20.85 -10.81 15.03
N LYS A 658 -21.43 -12.00 14.87
CA LYS A 658 -21.11 -13.17 15.72
C LYS A 658 -19.64 -13.57 15.61
N ALA A 659 -19.08 -13.58 14.40
CA ALA A 659 -17.67 -13.89 14.19
C ALA A 659 -16.74 -12.85 14.85
N VAL A 660 -17.07 -11.56 14.76
CA VAL A 660 -16.36 -10.49 15.47
C VAL A 660 -16.41 -10.74 16.98
N LEU A 661 -17.58 -11.02 17.55
CA LEU A 661 -17.75 -11.27 18.99
C LEU A 661 -16.94 -12.47 19.48
N PHE A 662 -16.96 -13.57 18.73
CA PHE A 662 -16.13 -14.74 19.00
C PHE A 662 -14.64 -14.38 19.01
N GLU A 663 -14.17 -13.62 18.01
CA GLU A 663 -12.74 -13.29 17.91
C GLU A 663 -12.27 -12.25 18.94
N LEU A 664 -13.15 -11.36 19.41
CA LEU A 664 -12.82 -10.44 20.50
C LEU A 664 -12.48 -11.17 21.80
N GLN A 665 -13.15 -12.30 22.06
CA GLN A 665 -12.93 -13.10 23.26
C GLN A 665 -12.72 -14.59 22.97
N CYS A 666 -11.88 -14.85 21.96
CA CYS A 666 -11.53 -16.19 21.52
C CYS A 666 -10.72 -16.89 22.63
N PRO A 667 -11.13 -18.09 23.09
CA PRO A 667 -10.39 -18.83 24.10
C PRO A 667 -8.95 -19.12 23.65
N GLU A 668 -7.98 -18.88 24.54
CA GLU A 668 -6.56 -19.02 24.18
C GLU A 668 -6.18 -20.47 23.78
N PRO A 669 -6.67 -21.55 24.43
CA PRO A 669 -6.38 -22.92 23.97
C PRO A 669 -6.88 -23.21 22.56
N PHE A 670 -8.08 -22.71 22.20
CA PHE A 670 -8.62 -22.85 20.83
C PHE A 670 -7.74 -22.12 19.83
N LYS A 671 -7.32 -20.90 20.17
CA LYS A 671 -6.48 -20.07 19.31
C LYS A 671 -5.09 -20.67 19.10
N SER A 672 -4.49 -21.25 20.15
CA SER A 672 -3.24 -22.01 20.07
C SER A 672 -3.38 -23.22 19.15
N TYR A 673 -4.47 -24.00 19.29
CA TYR A 673 -4.82 -25.09 18.37
C TYR A 673 -4.95 -24.61 16.92
N ARG A 674 -5.71 -23.53 16.70
CA ARG A 674 -5.94 -22.94 15.37
C ARG A 674 -4.64 -22.52 14.70
N ASN A 675 -3.77 -21.84 15.44
CA ASN A 675 -2.49 -21.37 14.93
C ASN A 675 -1.52 -22.52 14.62
N ALA A 676 -1.44 -23.55 15.47
CA ALA A 676 -0.62 -24.72 15.22
C ALA A 676 -1.13 -25.56 14.03
N THR A 677 -2.44 -25.70 13.91
CA THR A 677 -3.07 -26.36 12.76
C THR A 677 -2.83 -25.58 11.47
N TRP A 678 -2.93 -24.24 11.51
CA TRP A 678 -2.61 -23.38 10.37
C TRP A 678 -1.14 -23.48 9.94
N LEU A 679 -0.22 -23.55 10.90
CA LEU A 679 1.19 -23.76 10.60
C LEU A 679 1.40 -25.05 9.78
N LEU A 680 0.76 -26.15 10.16
CA LEU A 680 0.88 -27.42 9.43
C LEU A 680 0.19 -27.38 8.07
N PHE A 681 -1.08 -27.02 8.04
CA PHE A 681 -1.92 -27.07 6.84
C PHE A 681 -1.69 -25.90 5.89
N GLY A 682 -1.68 -24.67 6.40
CA GLY A 682 -1.63 -23.45 5.61
C GLY A 682 -0.23 -22.99 5.24
N ILE A 683 0.80 -23.43 5.98
CA ILE A 683 2.20 -23.02 5.76
C ILE A 683 3.09 -24.20 5.34
N VAL A 684 3.19 -25.27 6.15
CA VAL A 684 4.09 -26.39 5.82
C VAL A 684 3.56 -27.20 4.64
N ALA A 685 2.25 -27.44 4.53
CA ALA A 685 1.67 -28.16 3.40
C ALA A 685 1.43 -27.28 2.15
N CYS A 686 1.85 -26.01 2.15
CA CYS A 686 1.62 -25.08 1.04
C CYS A 686 2.86 -25.01 0.11
N PRO A 687 2.77 -25.47 -1.15
CA PRO A 687 3.91 -25.52 -2.06
C PRO A 687 4.35 -24.16 -2.62
N HIS A 688 3.52 -23.13 -2.53
CA HIS A 688 3.76 -21.82 -3.14
C HIS A 688 3.77 -20.71 -2.11
N GLU A 689 4.88 -19.97 -2.06
CA GLU A 689 4.93 -18.71 -1.31
C GLU A 689 3.98 -17.69 -1.94
N GLN A 690 3.00 -17.24 -1.17
CA GLN A 690 2.04 -16.25 -1.64
C GLN A 690 2.56 -14.83 -1.35
N PRO A 691 2.30 -13.87 -2.25
CA PRO A 691 2.63 -12.49 -1.99
C PRO A 691 1.81 -11.98 -0.78
N PRO A 692 2.41 -11.16 0.08
CA PRO A 692 1.71 -10.61 1.24
C PRO A 692 0.53 -9.74 0.78
N ALA A 693 -0.62 -9.93 1.43
CA ALA A 693 -1.86 -9.22 1.15
C ALA A 693 -2.36 -8.50 2.40
N TYR A 694 -1.97 -7.24 2.56
CA TYR A 694 -2.29 -6.48 3.77
C TYR A 694 -3.79 -6.11 3.86
N PRO A 695 -4.42 -6.31 5.04
CA PRO A 695 -5.80 -5.92 5.27
C PRO A 695 -5.94 -4.39 5.34
N ARG A 696 -7.17 -3.89 5.24
CA ARG A 696 -7.44 -2.47 5.45
C ARG A 696 -7.51 -2.09 6.92
N LEU A 697 -7.90 -3.04 7.78
CA LEU A 697 -8.08 -2.86 9.21
C LEU A 697 -8.05 -4.23 9.90
N LEU A 698 -7.33 -4.38 11.01
CA LEU A 698 -7.50 -5.52 11.92
C LEU A 698 -8.65 -5.22 12.89
N VAL A 699 -9.49 -6.22 13.18
CA VAL A 699 -10.63 -6.03 14.10
C VAL A 699 -10.14 -5.67 15.51
N SER A 700 -9.00 -6.20 15.93
CA SER A 700 -8.38 -5.85 17.22
C SER A 700 -7.89 -4.40 17.30
N GLU A 701 -7.56 -3.79 16.16
CA GLU A 701 -7.13 -2.37 16.06
C GLU A 701 -8.31 -1.42 15.86
N TYR A 702 -9.52 -1.94 15.64
CA TYR A 702 -10.71 -1.11 15.44
C TYR A 702 -11.09 -0.41 16.73
N ARG A 703 -10.96 0.92 16.77
CA ARG A 703 -11.08 1.75 17.98
C ARG A 703 -12.36 1.50 18.79
N GLU A 704 -13.49 1.25 18.14
CA GLU A 704 -14.75 1.03 18.84
C GLU A 704 -14.81 -0.34 19.56
N LEU A 705 -14.04 -1.32 19.07
CA LEU A 705 -14.01 -2.68 19.59
C LEU A 705 -12.73 -3.04 20.37
N SER A 706 -11.64 -2.30 20.20
CA SER A 706 -10.31 -2.65 20.73
C SER A 706 -10.27 -2.85 22.26
N LYS A 707 -11.11 -2.12 22.99
CA LYS A 707 -11.26 -2.24 24.45
C LYS A 707 -11.91 -3.56 24.92
N PHE A 708 -12.53 -4.31 24.02
CA PHE A 708 -13.16 -5.61 24.32
C PHE A 708 -12.29 -6.80 23.93
N VAL A 709 -11.15 -6.55 23.28
CA VAL A 709 -10.21 -7.60 22.86
C VAL A 709 -9.53 -8.20 24.08
N THR A 710 -9.53 -9.52 24.18
CA THR A 710 -8.77 -10.27 25.18
C THR A 710 -7.69 -11.12 24.51
N GLY A 711 -6.49 -11.16 25.11
CA GLY A 711 -5.37 -11.99 24.61
C GLY A 711 -4.55 -11.33 23.49
N SER A 712 -3.63 -12.12 22.91
CA SER A 712 -2.70 -11.65 21.87
C SER A 712 -3.38 -11.46 20.49
N SER A 713 -2.91 -10.54 19.64
CA SER A 713 -3.37 -10.40 18.24
C SER A 713 -2.45 -11.12 17.23
N VAL A 714 -1.76 -12.18 17.65
CA VAL A 714 -0.78 -12.91 16.84
C VAL A 714 -1.38 -14.21 16.28
N GLY A 715 -1.12 -14.47 14.99
CA GLY A 715 -1.53 -15.68 14.27
C GLY A 715 -2.75 -15.44 13.40
N ILE A 716 -3.70 -16.38 13.42
CA ILE A 716 -4.98 -16.23 12.73
C ILE A 716 -5.89 -15.31 13.55
N VAL A 717 -6.30 -14.20 12.96
CA VAL A 717 -7.20 -13.19 13.52
C VAL A 717 -8.23 -12.76 12.48
N LEU A 718 -9.17 -11.90 12.88
CA LEU A 718 -10.15 -11.32 11.98
C LEU A 718 -9.71 -9.95 11.46
N ALA A 719 -9.81 -9.75 10.15
CA ALA A 719 -9.43 -8.52 9.48
C ALA A 719 -10.46 -8.10 8.43
N SER A 720 -10.59 -6.79 8.19
CA SER A 720 -11.49 -6.25 7.17
C SER A 720 -10.77 -5.94 5.86
N THR A 721 -11.43 -6.28 4.76
CA THR A 721 -11.03 -5.88 3.40
C THR A 721 -11.50 -4.47 3.03
N THR A 722 -12.43 -3.89 3.78
CA THR A 722 -12.93 -2.52 3.66
C THR A 722 -12.37 -1.64 4.78
N LYS A 723 -12.19 -0.34 4.53
CA LYS A 723 -11.76 0.62 5.56
C LYS A 723 -12.95 0.98 6.45
N SER A 724 -12.71 1.17 7.75
CA SER A 724 -13.68 1.86 8.63
C SER A 724 -13.81 3.31 8.21
N LEU A 725 -15.02 3.86 8.25
CA LEU A 725 -15.28 5.26 7.96
C LEU A 725 -14.53 6.17 8.95
N LEU A 726 -14.41 5.76 10.22
CA LEU A 726 -13.63 6.48 11.26
C LEU A 726 -12.12 6.63 10.93
N SER A 727 -11.58 5.71 10.12
CA SER A 727 -10.18 5.74 9.67
C SER A 727 -9.95 6.60 8.42
N THR A 728 -11.03 7.04 7.77
CA THR A 728 -10.96 7.87 6.56
C THR A 728 -10.91 9.36 6.89
N HIS A 729 -10.43 10.17 5.94
CA HIS A 729 -10.34 11.64 6.02
C HIS A 729 -11.69 12.36 6.22
N TYR A 730 -12.83 11.63 6.23
CA TYR A 730 -14.17 12.15 6.56
C TYR A 730 -14.39 12.38 8.06
N ARG A 731 -13.31 12.55 8.85
CA ARG A 731 -13.39 12.68 10.31
C ARG A 731 -14.35 13.79 10.76
N GLY A 732 -14.40 14.93 10.05
CA GLY A 732 -15.33 16.01 10.36
C GLY A 732 -16.21 16.40 9.17
N VAL A 733 -17.52 16.46 9.37
CA VAL A 733 -18.48 17.03 8.42
C VAL A 733 -18.81 18.46 8.84
N TYR A 734 -18.90 19.37 7.87
CA TYR A 734 -19.20 20.79 8.10
C TYR A 734 -20.72 21.03 8.18
N PHE A 735 -21.13 21.99 9.01
CA PHE A 735 -22.52 22.45 9.04
C PHE A 735 -22.85 23.33 7.81
N PRO A 736 -24.10 23.28 7.29
CA PRO A 736 -25.24 22.49 7.77
C PRO A 736 -25.19 21.03 7.30
N VAL A 737 -25.48 20.11 8.21
CA VAL A 737 -25.41 18.65 7.99
C VAL A 737 -26.62 17.96 8.62
N ARG A 738 -27.14 16.92 7.98
CA ARG A 738 -28.27 16.12 8.49
C ARG A 738 -27.73 14.95 9.33
N LEU A 739 -28.55 14.43 10.24
CA LEU A 739 -28.14 13.34 11.12
C LEU A 739 -27.73 12.06 10.35
N GLU A 740 -28.45 11.73 9.27
CA GLU A 740 -28.15 10.58 8.39
C GLU A 740 -26.81 10.70 7.65
N ASP A 741 -26.27 11.92 7.51
CA ASP A 741 -24.97 12.17 6.89
C ASP A 741 -23.80 12.07 7.92
N ILE A 742 -24.09 11.70 9.18
CA ILE A 742 -23.14 11.67 10.30
C ILE A 742 -23.09 10.28 10.95
N CYS A 743 -24.23 9.64 11.13
CA CYS A 743 -24.36 8.33 11.77
C CYS A 743 -24.49 7.23 10.71
N PHE A 744 -23.51 6.34 10.64
CA PHE A 744 -23.42 5.29 9.64
C PHE A 744 -23.41 3.88 10.26
N ASP A 745 -23.96 2.93 9.53
CA ASP A 745 -23.82 1.51 9.84
C ASP A 745 -22.40 1.00 9.54
N ASN A 746 -22.02 -0.08 10.22
CA ASN A 746 -20.72 -0.68 10.07
C ASN A 746 -20.63 -1.53 8.80
N ASN A 747 -19.78 -1.10 7.87
CA ASN A 747 -19.61 -1.74 6.57
C ASN A 747 -18.33 -2.60 6.48
N LEU A 748 -17.81 -3.08 7.63
CA LEU A 748 -16.62 -3.93 7.65
C LEU A 748 -16.91 -5.30 7.04
N ARG A 749 -16.13 -5.67 6.03
CA ARG A 749 -16.15 -7.00 5.41
C ARG A 749 -15.03 -7.84 5.98
N VAL A 750 -15.36 -8.51 7.08
CA VAL A 750 -14.43 -9.31 7.89
C VAL A 750 -14.12 -10.67 7.26
N ARG A 751 -12.86 -11.08 7.37
CA ARG A 751 -12.27 -12.33 6.86
C ARG A 751 -11.15 -12.77 7.79
N TYR A 752 -10.82 -14.06 7.80
CA TYR A 752 -9.66 -14.54 8.55
C TYR A 752 -8.36 -14.09 7.90
N TYR A 753 -7.37 -13.78 8.72
CA TYR A 753 -6.08 -13.23 8.30
C TYR A 753 -4.95 -13.76 9.18
N ASP A 754 -3.85 -14.17 8.55
CA ASP A 754 -2.62 -14.58 9.22
C ASP A 754 -1.69 -13.37 9.37
N THR A 755 -1.52 -12.87 10.59
CA THR A 755 -0.63 -11.74 10.88
C THR A 755 0.85 -12.09 10.77
N THR A 756 1.20 -13.37 10.81
CA THR A 756 2.59 -13.84 10.80
C THR A 756 3.14 -13.86 9.38
N ASN A 757 2.36 -14.43 8.45
CA ASN A 757 2.75 -14.56 7.04
C ASN A 757 2.11 -13.50 6.14
N ASN A 758 1.23 -12.65 6.68
CA ASN A 758 0.50 -11.60 5.97
C ASN A 758 -0.38 -12.09 4.82
N ILE A 759 -1.17 -13.14 5.05
CA ILE A 759 -1.99 -13.81 4.02
C ILE A 759 -3.44 -14.04 4.49
N PHE A 760 -4.37 -14.17 3.54
CA PHE A 760 -5.77 -14.54 3.79
C PHE A 760 -5.96 -16.04 3.48
N PRO A 761 -6.36 -16.88 4.47
CA PRO A 761 -6.56 -18.31 4.28
C PRO A 761 -7.51 -18.69 3.12
N ASN A 762 -8.58 -17.93 2.88
CA ASN A 762 -9.58 -18.27 1.87
C ASN A 762 -9.32 -17.68 0.46
N ARG A 763 -8.20 -16.97 0.23
CA ARG A 763 -7.81 -16.51 -1.13
C ARG A 763 -6.99 -17.54 -1.90
N GLN A 764 -6.77 -18.70 -1.30
CA GLN A 764 -5.84 -19.69 -1.78
C GLN A 764 -6.59 -20.72 -2.66
N SER A 765 -6.16 -20.89 -3.90
CA SER A 765 -6.50 -22.07 -4.70
C SER A 765 -5.71 -23.25 -4.13
N HIS A 766 -6.20 -23.83 -3.03
CA HIS A 766 -5.44 -24.83 -2.28
C HIS A 766 -5.40 -26.18 -2.99
N VAL A 767 -4.19 -26.61 -3.33
CA VAL A 767 -3.85 -28.04 -3.36
C VAL A 767 -2.75 -28.23 -2.32
N SER A 768 -3.14 -28.53 -1.08
CA SER A 768 -2.18 -28.87 -0.01
C SER A 768 -1.37 -30.08 -0.44
N SER A 769 -0.05 -30.02 -0.25
CA SER A 769 0.86 -31.12 -0.55
C SER A 769 2.16 -30.97 0.20
N PHE A 770 2.64 -32.04 0.83
CA PHE A 770 4.00 -32.08 1.37
C PHE A 770 5.06 -32.45 0.32
N SER A 771 4.65 -32.80 -0.90
CA SER A 771 5.55 -33.32 -1.93
C SER A 771 6.65 -32.34 -2.34
N HIS A 772 6.42 -31.04 -2.20
CA HIS A 772 7.39 -29.99 -2.51
C HIS A 772 8.59 -29.98 -1.56
N HIS A 773 8.45 -30.45 -0.31
CA HIS A 773 9.57 -30.62 0.62
C HIS A 773 10.44 -31.84 0.28
N LEU A 774 9.90 -32.75 -0.54
CA LEU A 774 10.43 -34.10 -0.73
C LEU A 774 10.87 -34.35 -2.17
N GLN A 775 11.05 -33.27 -2.94
CA GLN A 775 11.52 -33.36 -4.32
C GLN A 775 12.94 -33.90 -4.37
N MET A 776 13.24 -34.58 -5.47
CA MET A 776 14.61 -34.93 -5.83
C MET A 776 15.49 -33.67 -5.83
N PRO A 777 16.72 -33.73 -5.29
CA PRO A 777 17.67 -32.64 -5.48
C PRO A 777 17.78 -32.36 -6.98
N ASN A 778 17.74 -31.08 -7.36
CA ASN A 778 17.88 -30.69 -8.77
C ASN A 778 19.16 -31.32 -9.34
N LEU A 779 19.00 -32.27 -10.25
CA LEU A 779 20.09 -32.90 -10.97
C LEU A 779 20.56 -31.92 -12.06
N THR A 780 21.20 -30.83 -11.64
CA THR A 780 21.75 -29.81 -12.53
C THR A 780 22.67 -30.48 -13.56
N ASN A 781 22.42 -30.19 -14.84
CA ASN A 781 23.12 -30.77 -15.99
C ASN A 781 22.89 -32.29 -16.23
N SER A 782 21.87 -32.88 -15.61
CA SER A 782 21.45 -34.26 -15.92
C SER A 782 20.30 -34.27 -16.94
N PRO A 783 20.31 -35.18 -17.94
CA PRO A 783 19.19 -35.30 -18.87
C PRO A 783 17.90 -35.79 -18.18
N PHE A 784 18.02 -36.44 -17.00
CA PHE A 784 16.90 -36.87 -16.16
C PHE A 784 16.14 -35.71 -15.49
N SER A 785 16.72 -34.51 -15.42
CA SER A 785 16.09 -33.33 -14.79
C SER A 785 14.72 -33.00 -15.39
N SER A 786 14.56 -33.21 -16.71
CA SER A 786 13.33 -32.96 -17.46
C SER A 786 12.20 -34.00 -17.24
N ILE A 787 12.51 -35.12 -16.57
CA ILE A 787 11.62 -36.28 -16.44
C ILE A 787 10.99 -36.37 -15.06
N THR A 788 11.56 -35.67 -14.07
CA THR A 788 11.14 -35.75 -12.66
C THR A 788 9.69 -35.30 -12.49
N PRO A 789 8.76 -36.20 -12.09
CA PRO A 789 7.38 -35.81 -11.86
C PRO A 789 7.29 -34.93 -10.61
N PRO A 790 6.28 -34.03 -10.54
CA PRO A 790 6.08 -33.13 -9.40
C PRO A 790 5.55 -33.92 -8.18
N GLY A 791 6.40 -34.74 -7.57
CA GLY A 791 6.23 -35.36 -6.26
C GLY A 791 4.94 -36.16 -6.01
N SER A 792 4.20 -36.54 -7.05
CA SER A 792 2.97 -37.32 -6.93
C SER A 792 3.26 -38.82 -6.95
N LEU A 793 2.61 -39.57 -6.05
CA LEU A 793 2.63 -41.03 -5.97
C LEU A 793 1.86 -41.72 -7.10
N SER A 794 0.92 -41.00 -7.72
CA SER A 794 0.21 -41.47 -8.91
C SER A 794 1.10 -41.23 -10.11
N GLY A 795 2.15 -42.03 -10.26
CA GLY A 795 3.01 -41.94 -11.42
C GLY A 795 2.29 -42.38 -12.70
N SER A 796 2.92 -42.07 -13.84
CA SER A 796 2.33 -42.22 -15.15
C SER A 796 1.85 -43.64 -15.43
N SER A 797 0.70 -43.75 -16.11
CA SER A 797 0.21 -45.07 -16.56
C SER A 797 1.19 -45.69 -17.58
N SER A 798 1.15 -47.01 -17.75
CA SER A 798 1.99 -47.67 -18.77
C SER A 798 1.74 -47.12 -20.17
N TYR A 799 0.50 -46.71 -20.47
CA TYR A 799 0.14 -46.07 -21.73
C TYR A 799 0.72 -44.66 -21.87
N GLU A 800 0.68 -43.85 -20.81
CA GLU A 800 1.29 -42.52 -20.81
C GLU A 800 2.81 -42.58 -20.97
N ILE A 801 3.45 -43.58 -20.36
CA ILE A 801 4.89 -43.80 -20.49
C ILE A 801 5.23 -44.11 -21.95
N LEU A 802 4.51 -45.05 -22.58
CA LEU A 802 4.67 -45.39 -24.01
C LEU A 802 4.40 -44.19 -24.92
N ALA A 803 3.31 -43.46 -24.69
CA ALA A 803 2.96 -42.28 -25.49
C ALA A 803 4.02 -41.16 -25.40
N SER A 804 4.78 -41.10 -24.31
CA SER A 804 5.81 -40.09 -24.10
C SER A 804 7.18 -40.41 -24.71
N GLN A 805 7.34 -41.56 -25.38
CA GLN A 805 8.63 -41.98 -25.94
C GLN A 805 9.22 -40.94 -26.91
N SER A 806 8.37 -40.26 -27.70
CA SER A 806 8.78 -39.20 -28.62
C SER A 806 9.34 -37.96 -27.90
N SER A 807 9.08 -37.81 -26.60
CA SER A 807 9.53 -36.69 -25.77
C SER A 807 10.83 -36.98 -25.03
N CYS A 808 11.59 -38.00 -25.45
CA CYS A 808 12.88 -38.35 -24.86
C CYS A 808 13.88 -37.18 -25.00
N PRO A 809 14.49 -36.69 -23.91
CA PRO A 809 15.40 -35.56 -23.95
C PRO A 809 16.73 -35.93 -24.66
N PRO A 810 17.43 -34.95 -25.25
CA PRO A 810 18.75 -35.18 -25.84
C PRO A 810 19.75 -35.61 -24.76
N GLY A 811 20.45 -36.72 -24.99
CA GLY A 811 21.41 -37.30 -24.04
C GLY A 811 20.96 -38.57 -23.32
N LEU A 812 19.69 -38.99 -23.48
CA LEU A 812 19.22 -40.31 -23.07
C LEU A 812 18.84 -41.15 -24.29
N ASN A 813 19.06 -42.46 -24.19
CA ASN A 813 18.51 -43.40 -25.16
C ASN A 813 17.05 -43.73 -24.80
N ALA A 814 16.25 -44.13 -25.80
CA ALA A 814 14.83 -44.38 -25.60
C ALA A 814 14.54 -45.51 -24.60
N HIS A 815 15.40 -46.53 -24.50
CA HIS A 815 15.22 -47.63 -23.54
C HIS A 815 15.44 -47.16 -22.10
N GLU A 816 16.49 -46.37 -21.86
CA GLU A 816 16.82 -45.80 -20.56
C GLU A 816 15.78 -44.78 -20.11
N PHE A 817 15.30 -43.92 -21.03
CA PHE A 817 14.20 -43.00 -20.77
C PHE A 817 12.93 -43.74 -20.34
N MET A 818 12.57 -44.79 -21.06
CA MET A 818 11.37 -45.58 -20.80
C MET A 818 11.49 -46.39 -19.49
N ALA A 819 12.64 -47.01 -19.24
CA ALA A 819 12.92 -47.72 -17.99
C ALA A 819 12.88 -46.77 -16.80
N TYR A 820 13.47 -45.57 -16.93
CA TYR A 820 13.43 -44.54 -15.88
C TYR A 820 12.00 -44.08 -15.58
N LYS A 821 11.19 -43.83 -16.62
CA LYS A 821 9.77 -43.49 -16.45
C LYS A 821 8.95 -44.63 -15.85
N SER A 822 9.30 -45.89 -16.15
CA SER A 822 8.62 -47.06 -15.62
C SER A 822 8.75 -47.21 -14.10
N LEU A 823 9.81 -46.66 -13.49
CA LEU A 823 9.98 -46.64 -12.03
C LEU A 823 8.88 -45.84 -11.31
N PHE A 824 8.23 -44.89 -12.01
CA PHE A 824 7.08 -44.17 -11.47
C PHE A 824 5.76 -44.95 -11.63
N SER A 825 5.74 -46.06 -12.38
CA SER A 825 4.48 -46.76 -12.70
C SER A 825 3.94 -47.58 -11.52
N GLY A 826 2.82 -47.13 -10.95
CA GLY A 826 1.99 -47.89 -10.01
C GLY A 826 2.62 -48.21 -8.65
N VAL A 827 1.89 -47.90 -7.58
CA VAL A 827 2.32 -48.10 -6.19
C VAL A 827 2.74 -49.54 -5.88
N VAL A 828 1.96 -50.53 -6.35
CA VAL A 828 2.20 -51.97 -6.08
C VAL A 828 3.32 -52.56 -6.96
N ARG A 829 3.57 -51.99 -8.14
CA ARG A 829 4.56 -52.51 -9.10
C ARG A 829 5.97 -51.97 -8.87
N ARG A 830 6.14 -50.98 -8.01
CA ARG A 830 7.41 -50.31 -7.73
C ARG A 830 8.58 -51.27 -7.50
N TRP A 831 8.46 -52.16 -6.51
CA TRP A 831 9.53 -53.11 -6.17
C TRP A 831 9.79 -54.17 -7.23
N PRO A 832 8.75 -54.79 -7.86
CA PRO A 832 8.95 -55.60 -9.05
C PRO A 832 9.71 -54.88 -10.17
N THR A 833 9.36 -53.62 -10.48
CA THR A 833 10.06 -52.83 -11.50
C THR A 833 11.51 -52.56 -11.10
N ILE A 834 11.78 -52.17 -9.85
CA ILE A 834 13.16 -52.01 -9.34
C ILE A 834 13.95 -53.31 -9.50
N LEU A 835 13.35 -54.46 -9.14
CA LEU A 835 14.01 -55.77 -9.26
C LEU A 835 14.33 -56.13 -10.72
N ILE A 836 13.40 -55.85 -11.65
CA ILE A 836 13.60 -56.05 -13.09
C ILE A 836 14.77 -55.20 -13.57
N GLU A 837 14.79 -53.90 -13.24
CA GLU A 837 15.83 -53.00 -13.72
C GLU A 837 17.20 -53.25 -13.07
N LEU A 838 17.25 -53.73 -11.82
CA LEU A 838 18.50 -54.20 -11.20
C LEU A 838 19.12 -55.37 -11.96
N GLY A 839 18.28 -56.25 -12.52
CA GLY A 839 18.69 -57.39 -13.34
C GLY A 839 18.82 -57.10 -14.84
N SER A 840 18.46 -55.90 -15.29
CA SER A 840 18.52 -55.48 -16.70
C SER A 840 19.77 -54.64 -17.00
N SER A 841 19.99 -54.33 -18.28
CA SER A 841 20.96 -53.33 -18.73
C SER A 841 20.30 -52.06 -19.27
N ASN A 842 19.02 -51.81 -18.95
CA ASN A 842 18.28 -50.64 -19.48
C ASN A 842 18.64 -49.35 -18.75
N LEU A 843 18.89 -49.42 -17.43
CA LEU A 843 19.30 -48.27 -16.61
C LEU A 843 20.80 -48.27 -16.37
N ASN A 844 21.43 -47.12 -16.55
CA ASN A 844 22.84 -46.94 -16.22
C ASN A 844 23.01 -46.49 -14.76
N PHE A 845 23.32 -47.45 -13.88
CA PHE A 845 23.58 -47.20 -12.46
C PHE A 845 24.93 -46.51 -12.17
N SER A 846 25.76 -46.26 -13.18
CA SER A 846 26.93 -45.37 -13.04
C SER A 846 26.57 -43.88 -13.09
N THR A 847 25.30 -43.55 -13.32
CA THR A 847 24.81 -42.18 -13.31
C THR A 847 23.96 -41.91 -12.06
N LYS A 848 24.08 -40.69 -11.54
CA LYS A 848 23.36 -40.25 -10.34
C LYS A 848 21.82 -40.35 -10.45
N GLY A 849 21.27 -40.11 -11.63
CA GLY A 849 19.82 -40.00 -11.84
C GLY A 849 19.03 -41.24 -11.42
N PRO A 850 19.29 -42.43 -12.01
CA PRO A 850 18.63 -43.69 -11.64
C PRO A 850 18.86 -44.09 -10.19
N CYS A 851 20.10 -43.98 -9.70
CA CYS A 851 20.46 -44.37 -8.33
C CYS A 851 19.72 -43.52 -7.29
N THR A 852 19.75 -42.18 -7.40
CA THR A 852 19.05 -41.30 -6.46
C THR A 852 17.54 -41.52 -6.49
N LEU A 853 16.95 -41.78 -7.67
CA LEU A 853 15.51 -42.05 -7.78
C LEU A 853 15.13 -43.36 -7.05
N ILE A 854 15.92 -44.42 -7.26
CA ILE A 854 15.68 -45.70 -6.58
C ILE A 854 15.83 -45.55 -5.07
N CYS A 855 16.83 -44.83 -4.58
CA CYS A 855 16.97 -44.53 -3.14
C CYS A 855 15.69 -43.90 -2.59
N GLN A 856 15.18 -42.85 -3.23
CA GLN A 856 13.96 -42.18 -2.77
C GLN A 856 12.73 -43.08 -2.83
N LEU A 857 12.53 -43.81 -3.92
CA LEU A 857 11.39 -44.72 -4.09
C LEU A 857 11.42 -45.88 -3.08
N ALA A 858 12.62 -46.33 -2.68
CA ALA A 858 12.81 -47.42 -1.73
C ALA A 858 12.42 -47.03 -0.30
N ILE A 859 12.57 -45.76 0.09
CA ILE A 859 12.23 -45.25 1.43
C ILE A 859 10.91 -44.48 1.48
N GLN A 860 10.34 -44.07 0.34
CA GLN A 860 9.03 -43.43 0.29
C GLN A 860 7.92 -44.38 0.78
N ALA A 861 7.16 -43.94 1.78
CA ALA A 861 6.21 -44.75 2.53
C ALA A 861 5.04 -45.28 1.68
N GLY A 862 4.45 -44.44 0.83
CA GLY A 862 3.30 -44.77 -0.02
C GLY A 862 1.98 -44.95 0.78
N PRO A 863 0.87 -45.31 0.11
CA PRO A 863 -0.45 -45.44 0.72
C PRO A 863 -0.51 -46.43 1.89
N ARG A 864 -1.28 -46.08 2.93
CA ARG A 864 -1.57 -46.96 4.08
C ARG A 864 -2.34 -48.21 3.63
N ASP A 865 -1.93 -49.37 4.15
CA ASP A 865 -2.72 -50.62 4.13
C ASP A 865 -3.29 -50.81 5.53
N THR A 866 -4.61 -50.96 5.66
CA THR A 866 -5.27 -51.13 6.96
C THR A 866 -4.91 -52.45 7.64
N ASN A 867 -4.45 -53.44 6.87
CA ASN A 867 -4.17 -54.80 7.35
C ASN A 867 -2.67 -55.11 7.45
N ASP A 868 -1.77 -54.21 7.02
CA ASP A 868 -0.34 -54.47 7.04
C ASP A 868 0.50 -53.23 7.38
N ILE A 869 1.36 -53.37 8.39
CA ILE A 869 2.31 -52.34 8.83
C ILE A 869 3.31 -51.95 7.74
N PHE A 870 3.57 -52.83 6.77
CA PHE A 870 4.50 -52.56 5.66
C PHE A 870 3.90 -51.68 4.56
N ARG A 871 2.63 -51.29 4.69
CA ARG A 871 1.93 -50.42 3.73
C ARG A 871 1.79 -51.07 2.36
N VAL A 872 1.08 -50.41 1.44
CA VAL A 872 0.78 -50.98 0.10
C VAL A 872 2.06 -51.23 -0.70
N VAL A 873 3.06 -50.35 -0.58
CA VAL A 873 4.31 -50.42 -1.37
C VAL A 873 5.21 -51.56 -0.90
N HIS A 874 5.44 -51.70 0.40
CA HIS A 874 6.51 -52.57 0.90
C HIS A 874 6.04 -53.96 1.36
N LYS A 875 4.74 -54.26 1.25
CA LYS A 875 4.17 -55.59 1.57
C LYS A 875 4.89 -56.76 0.90
N ILE A 876 5.45 -56.55 -0.29
CA ILE A 876 6.19 -57.56 -1.05
C ILE A 876 7.41 -58.13 -0.31
N PHE A 877 7.99 -57.40 0.67
CA PHE A 877 9.10 -57.91 1.47
C PHE A 877 8.73 -59.10 2.37
N ARG A 878 7.43 -59.40 2.55
CA ARG A 878 7.01 -60.65 3.20
C ARG A 878 7.26 -61.89 2.34
N ASP A 879 7.40 -61.73 1.02
CA ASP A 879 7.68 -62.82 0.11
C ASP A 879 9.17 -63.18 0.14
N GLU A 880 9.47 -64.34 0.73
CA GLU A 880 10.83 -64.85 0.83
C GLU A 880 11.50 -65.06 -0.54
N THR A 881 10.72 -65.38 -1.59
CA THR A 881 11.26 -65.61 -2.94
C THR A 881 11.75 -64.31 -3.57
N PHE A 882 10.96 -63.23 -3.42
CA PHE A 882 11.34 -61.88 -3.83
C PHE A 882 12.61 -61.42 -3.10
N CYS A 883 12.65 -61.56 -1.78
CA CYS A 883 13.79 -61.12 -0.98
C CYS A 883 15.09 -61.88 -1.32
N ASN A 884 15.03 -63.21 -1.48
CA ASN A 884 16.21 -63.98 -1.90
C ASN A 884 16.68 -63.58 -3.32
N ARG A 885 15.74 -63.28 -4.23
CA ARG A 885 16.09 -62.81 -5.57
C ARG A 885 16.74 -61.43 -5.53
N LEU A 886 16.23 -60.52 -4.70
CA LEU A 886 16.79 -59.18 -4.49
C LEU A 886 18.22 -59.27 -3.93
N ILE A 887 18.46 -60.11 -2.91
CA ILE A 887 19.80 -60.34 -2.36
C ILE A 887 20.79 -60.76 -3.45
N LYS A 888 20.40 -61.74 -4.28
CA LYS A 888 21.25 -62.24 -5.36
C LYS A 888 21.67 -61.12 -6.32
N LEU A 889 20.72 -60.28 -6.76
CA LEU A 889 21.01 -59.18 -7.69
C LEU A 889 21.87 -58.09 -7.04
N LEU A 890 21.64 -57.78 -5.76
CA LEU A 890 22.45 -56.82 -5.02
C LEU A 890 23.89 -57.31 -4.82
N GLU A 891 24.07 -58.60 -4.54
CA GLU A 891 25.39 -59.22 -4.43
C GLU A 891 26.14 -59.23 -5.77
N GLU A 892 25.48 -59.61 -6.87
CA GLU A 892 26.06 -59.56 -8.22
C GLU A 892 26.51 -58.14 -8.60
N ARG A 893 25.71 -57.11 -8.29
CA ARG A 893 26.06 -55.71 -8.53
C ARG A 893 27.21 -55.23 -7.65
N LEU A 894 27.20 -55.60 -6.36
CA LEU A 894 28.27 -55.26 -5.43
C LEU A 894 29.63 -55.80 -5.90
N ILE A 895 29.67 -57.09 -6.32
CA ILE A 895 30.88 -57.71 -6.89
C ILE A 895 31.34 -56.93 -8.13
N GLY A 896 30.41 -56.50 -8.98
CA GLY A 896 30.71 -55.74 -10.19
C GLY A 896 31.33 -54.36 -9.94
N ILE A 897 30.97 -53.68 -8.85
CA ILE A 897 31.50 -52.34 -8.51
C ILE A 897 32.64 -52.36 -7.48
N ALA A 898 32.92 -53.50 -6.85
CA ALA A 898 33.91 -53.60 -5.77
C ALA A 898 35.32 -53.13 -6.16
N LEU A 899 35.70 -53.25 -7.44
CA LEU A 899 36.99 -52.78 -7.95
C LEU A 899 36.95 -51.32 -8.48
N ASN A 900 35.77 -50.71 -8.56
CA ASN A 900 35.56 -49.39 -9.16
C ASN A 900 35.09 -48.37 -8.10
N TRP A 901 36.05 -47.77 -7.40
CA TRP A 901 35.82 -46.77 -6.35
C TRP A 901 35.07 -45.50 -6.82
N ARG A 902 34.91 -45.29 -8.14
CA ARG A 902 34.18 -44.14 -8.69
C ARG A 902 32.66 -44.31 -8.66
N GLU A 903 32.16 -45.53 -8.45
CA GLU A 903 30.74 -45.90 -8.46
C GLU A 903 30.01 -45.55 -7.16
N THR A 904 30.18 -44.31 -6.69
CA THR A 904 29.67 -43.85 -5.39
C THR A 904 28.13 -43.81 -5.32
N ASP A 905 27.47 -43.34 -6.39
CA ASP A 905 26.00 -43.29 -6.45
C ASP A 905 25.38 -44.71 -6.46
N CYS A 906 26.01 -45.65 -7.18
CA CYS A 906 25.59 -47.05 -7.21
C CYS A 906 25.76 -47.70 -5.82
N MET A 907 26.88 -47.43 -5.14
CA MET A 907 27.13 -47.93 -3.79
C MET A 907 26.10 -47.40 -2.78
N GLU A 908 25.75 -46.11 -2.83
CA GLU A 908 24.68 -45.52 -2.00
C GLU A 908 23.32 -46.18 -2.24
N MET A 909 22.98 -46.46 -3.50
CA MET A 909 21.78 -47.21 -3.87
C MET A 909 21.79 -48.61 -3.27
N LEU A 910 22.88 -49.37 -3.40
CA LEU A 910 22.98 -50.71 -2.83
C LEU A 910 22.83 -50.69 -1.30
N ILE A 911 23.49 -49.75 -0.62
CA ILE A 911 23.36 -49.55 0.83
C ILE A 911 21.90 -49.31 1.20
N THR A 912 21.23 -48.39 0.52
CA THR A 912 19.82 -48.04 0.79
C THR A 912 18.90 -49.25 0.64
N LEU A 913 19.07 -50.01 -0.45
CA LEU A 913 18.27 -51.20 -0.72
C LEU A 913 18.52 -52.33 0.30
N ILE A 914 19.77 -52.54 0.71
CA ILE A 914 20.13 -53.55 1.71
C ILE A 914 19.62 -53.15 3.09
N LEU A 915 19.77 -51.88 3.49
CA LEU A 915 19.20 -51.38 4.74
C LEU A 915 17.68 -51.53 4.76
N ARG A 916 17.02 -51.28 3.63
CA ARG A 916 15.56 -51.50 3.52
C ARG A 916 15.19 -52.97 3.64
N LEU A 917 15.98 -53.86 3.04
CA LEU A 917 15.83 -55.30 3.19
C LEU A 917 16.04 -55.73 4.67
N CYS A 918 17.06 -55.22 5.36
CA CYS A 918 17.29 -55.48 6.78
C CYS A 918 16.10 -54.99 7.64
N ALA A 919 15.49 -53.87 7.29
CA ALA A 919 14.37 -53.32 8.04
C ALA A 919 13.04 -54.08 7.87
N LEU A 920 12.82 -54.71 6.70
CA LEU A 920 11.51 -55.24 6.32
C LEU A 920 11.47 -56.75 6.02
N SER A 921 12.62 -57.41 5.87
CA SER A 921 12.67 -58.84 5.52
C SER A 921 12.25 -59.75 6.70
N PRO A 922 11.79 -60.98 6.41
CA PRO A 922 11.55 -61.98 7.44
C PRO A 922 12.85 -62.35 8.16
N LEU A 923 12.75 -62.74 9.44
CA LEU A 923 13.91 -63.09 10.27
C LEU A 923 14.88 -64.09 9.62
N ARG A 924 14.36 -65.05 8.84
CA ARG A 924 15.16 -66.06 8.13
C ARG A 924 16.07 -65.50 7.03
N ILE A 925 15.74 -64.33 6.51
CA ILE A 925 16.45 -63.66 5.41
C ILE A 925 17.40 -62.59 5.95
N LEU A 926 17.11 -62.05 7.14
CA LEU A 926 17.86 -60.99 7.78
C LEU A 926 19.37 -61.31 7.89
N ASP A 927 19.74 -62.54 8.25
CA ASP A 927 21.14 -62.94 8.37
C ASP A 927 21.91 -62.80 7.04
N LYS A 928 21.27 -63.15 5.92
CA LYS A 928 21.85 -63.00 4.58
C LYS A 928 21.99 -61.52 4.21
N ALA A 929 20.99 -60.70 4.52
CA ALA A 929 21.03 -59.26 4.29
C ALA A 929 22.13 -58.57 5.11
N ILE A 930 22.29 -58.94 6.39
CA ILE A 930 23.36 -58.44 7.27
C ILE A 930 24.73 -58.87 6.74
N THR A 931 24.85 -60.10 6.24
CA THR A 931 26.10 -60.59 5.63
C THR A 931 26.48 -59.75 4.41
N LEU A 932 25.52 -59.41 3.57
CA LEU A 932 25.74 -58.53 2.43
C LEU A 932 26.11 -57.10 2.85
N LEU A 933 25.50 -56.57 3.93
CA LEU A 933 25.87 -55.26 4.48
C LEU A 933 27.30 -55.24 5.02
N LYS A 934 27.76 -56.32 5.68
CA LYS A 934 29.16 -56.47 6.12
C LYS A 934 30.13 -56.47 4.93
N LYS A 935 29.79 -57.16 3.84
CA LYS A 935 30.60 -57.12 2.61
C LYS A 935 30.73 -55.71 2.04
N ILE A 936 29.65 -54.91 2.07
CA ILE A 936 29.73 -53.49 1.67
C ILE A 936 30.70 -52.73 2.59
N GLN A 937 30.61 -52.92 3.90
CA GLN A 937 31.50 -52.27 4.85
C GLN A 937 32.98 -52.59 4.62
N GLU A 938 33.29 -53.82 4.16
CA GLU A 938 34.66 -54.22 3.78
C GLU A 938 35.10 -53.62 2.44
N THR A 939 34.16 -53.23 1.58
CA THR A 939 34.41 -52.67 0.25
C THR A 939 34.57 -51.14 0.26
N LEU A 940 33.97 -50.46 1.25
CA LEU A 940 34.13 -49.02 1.54
C LEU A 940 35.42 -48.74 2.30
#